data_AF-A0A959H3T3-F1
#
_entry.id   AF-A0A959H3T3-F1
#
_cell.length_a   1.000
_cell.length_b   1.000
_cell.length_c   1.000
_cell.angle_alpha   90.00
_cell.angle_beta   90.00
_cell.angle_gamma   90.00
#
_symmetry.space_group_name_H-M   'P 1'
#
loop_
_entity.id
_entity.type
_entity.pdbx_description
1 polymer ?
#
loop_
_entity_poly.entity_id
_entity_poly.type
_entity_poly.pdbx_seq_one_letter_code
_entity_poly.pdbx_strand_id
1 'polypeptide(L)'
;MSTFSEIQPDLAAARKRFREAQKADINLRQQLDFLEAAISHELRRTGQAALSGQHPLSVRKNGLLDKQQNEENGTIKELREAREAVAHETGRFHALGNPEELIQNLDDALPIVLFPLKLQTRFVKTKHVARDIPLSLVEDAGKWPRLNGRPPFHMKNLLPGNDAPFQLPTLELLQQQLAEFDFDDREAEKLVQKLVRDGRQFIRRHPDKYELWVRIYPDDILIQTHEEALTPGEVRAGQAFWRELWQPGKKEKDLSEEEKLAPWRILQSSYRAPRALWIARQTRPGNYPGEDNPFPEQPEFEQSADPLENPDLKTDAWTQAPYSWLLPDRFTVRLYGKDIQGTPEDESAVGKDFHGNPVQWPLALGFNPAEEDTESMKDRGGTLSMPADIRWITGFEEAEKAGMAIRIELTEQEWQAGFERLVVLGVRASSDSTESTQLVEELFTNHQHKAGGMSFLPQGTPTNNTKKKKTPFQGFAEDFALHLPLALGQPQFGMTFNPFSKKDGQWLSEALGVDPAVFQQVAWSGHTDIREGLAMNQLLYPATFGYYLEQFLFPLLSDINEEVLYDFFSHYVSARGLLPAIRVGKQPYGFLPASAFSRWEYPPRDLSNNFLQRLHKNVLKNLLEHWKRLSQKVNQVGTLESAENFAEKFMDIVGL
;
A
#
# COMPACT_ATOMS: atom_id res chain seq x y z
N MET A 1 14.56 29.07 9.97
CA MET A 1 14.00 27.70 9.91
C MET A 1 13.53 27.51 8.50
N SER A 2 13.91 26.40 7.85
CA SER A 2 13.49 26.14 6.47
C SER A 2 11.98 25.95 6.42
N THR A 3 11.35 26.38 5.33
CA THR A 3 9.89 26.28 5.15
C THR A 3 9.49 24.96 4.49
N PHE A 4 8.20 24.60 4.57
CA PHE A 4 7.64 23.43 3.88
C PHE A 4 7.98 23.44 2.37
N SER A 5 7.82 24.61 1.73
CA SER A 5 8.10 24.83 0.30
C SER A 5 9.59 24.73 -0.07
N GLU A 6 10.51 24.80 0.89
CA GLU A 6 11.96 24.64 0.65
C GLU A 6 12.38 23.19 0.82
N ILE A 7 11.87 22.49 1.84
CA ILE A 7 12.30 21.12 2.15
C ILE A 7 11.68 20.09 1.20
N GLN A 8 10.44 20.29 0.76
CA GLN A 8 9.77 19.37 -0.16
C GLN A 8 10.58 19.13 -1.47
N PRO A 9 11.05 20.17 -2.20
CA PRO A 9 11.86 19.97 -3.40
C PRO A 9 13.27 19.42 -3.09
N ASP A 10 13.90 19.81 -1.98
CA ASP A 10 15.19 19.26 -1.55
C ASP A 10 15.10 17.73 -1.35
N LEU A 11 14.03 17.27 -0.70
CA LEU A 11 13.77 15.85 -0.46
C LEU A 11 13.45 15.10 -1.77
N ALA A 12 12.66 15.69 -2.67
CA ALA A 12 12.40 15.12 -3.99
C ALA A 12 13.71 14.94 -4.80
N ALA A 13 14.60 15.94 -4.77
CA ALA A 13 15.91 15.86 -5.42
C ALA A 13 16.81 14.77 -4.80
N ALA A 14 16.85 14.66 -3.47
CA ALA A 14 17.59 13.61 -2.77
C ALA A 14 17.08 12.21 -3.14
N ARG A 15 15.75 12.03 -3.20
CA ARG A 15 15.09 10.77 -3.60
C ARG A 15 15.41 10.39 -5.04
N LYS A 16 15.40 11.37 -5.96
CA LYS A 16 15.78 11.16 -7.36
C LYS A 16 17.25 10.72 -7.47
N ARG A 17 18.17 11.43 -6.81
CA ARG A 17 19.60 11.08 -6.75
C ARG A 17 19.80 9.66 -6.22
N PHE A 18 19.08 9.27 -5.17
CA PHE A 18 19.13 7.90 -4.63
C PHE A 18 18.70 6.85 -5.65
N ARG A 19 17.61 7.08 -6.38
CA ARG A 19 17.13 6.15 -7.43
C ARG A 19 18.14 6.00 -8.57
N GLU A 20 18.72 7.10 -9.03
CA GLU A 20 19.74 7.10 -10.08
C GLU A 20 20.99 6.34 -9.63
N ALA A 21 21.46 6.61 -8.41
CA ALA A 21 22.59 5.91 -7.81
C ALA A 21 22.31 4.40 -7.63
N GLN A 22 21.09 4.04 -7.21
CA GLN A 22 20.69 2.63 -7.05
C GLN A 22 20.66 1.90 -8.40
N LYS A 23 20.08 2.51 -9.43
CA LYS A 23 20.07 1.96 -10.79
C LYS A 23 21.49 1.77 -11.33
N ALA A 24 22.36 2.76 -11.11
CA ALA A 24 23.77 2.66 -11.50
C ALA A 24 24.51 1.52 -10.77
N ASP A 25 24.27 1.34 -9.46
CA ASP A 25 24.89 0.25 -8.67
C ASP A 25 24.44 -1.12 -9.19
N ILE A 26 23.14 -1.27 -9.44
CA ILE A 26 22.57 -2.50 -10.00
C ILE A 26 23.21 -2.80 -11.36
N ASN A 27 23.21 -1.84 -12.29
CA ASN A 27 23.80 -2.03 -13.62
C ASN A 27 25.29 -2.40 -13.53
N LEU A 28 26.06 -1.75 -12.66
CA LEU A 28 27.48 -2.05 -12.48
C LEU A 28 27.70 -3.49 -11.97
N ARG A 29 26.91 -3.96 -11.00
CA ARG A 29 26.97 -5.34 -10.50
C ARG A 29 26.65 -6.34 -11.59
N GLN A 30 25.58 -6.11 -12.34
CA GLN A 30 25.19 -6.98 -13.46
C GLN A 30 26.31 -7.09 -14.52
N GLN A 31 26.97 -5.97 -14.84
CA GLN A 31 28.12 -5.99 -15.76
C GLN A 31 29.31 -6.80 -15.23
N LEU A 32 29.61 -6.68 -13.94
CA LEU A 32 30.67 -7.47 -13.31
C LEU A 32 30.34 -8.96 -13.38
N ASP A 33 29.12 -9.35 -13.04
CA ASP A 33 28.65 -10.75 -13.11
C ASP A 33 28.77 -11.32 -14.54
N PHE A 34 28.36 -10.54 -15.56
CA PHE A 34 28.53 -10.94 -16.95
C PHE A 34 30.00 -11.10 -17.36
N LEU A 35 30.88 -10.20 -16.92
CA LEU A 35 32.31 -10.31 -17.20
C LEU A 35 32.92 -11.53 -16.50
N GLU A 36 32.52 -11.83 -15.28
CA GLU A 36 32.98 -13.01 -14.55
C GLU A 36 32.52 -14.31 -15.21
N ALA A 37 31.27 -14.35 -15.68
CA ALA A 37 30.77 -15.47 -16.47
C ALA A 37 31.55 -15.62 -17.79
N ALA A 38 31.83 -14.53 -18.50
CA ALA A 38 32.59 -14.55 -19.75
C ALA A 38 34.05 -15.00 -19.55
N ILE A 39 34.72 -14.51 -18.50
CA ILE A 39 36.06 -14.94 -18.11
C ILE A 39 36.06 -16.43 -17.77
N SER A 40 35.10 -16.87 -16.96
CA SER A 40 34.96 -18.29 -16.57
C SER A 40 34.75 -19.20 -17.77
N HIS A 41 33.93 -18.78 -18.74
CA HIS A 41 33.73 -19.50 -19.98
C HIS A 41 35.02 -19.60 -20.81
N GLU A 42 35.77 -18.50 -20.93
CA GLU A 42 37.02 -18.46 -21.69
C GLU A 42 38.13 -19.32 -21.06
N LEU A 43 38.23 -19.33 -19.73
CA LEU A 43 39.15 -20.20 -19.00
C LEU A 43 38.83 -21.69 -19.24
N ARG A 44 37.55 -22.06 -19.21
CA ARG A 44 37.11 -23.43 -19.53
C ARG A 44 37.42 -23.80 -20.98
N ARG A 45 37.23 -22.86 -21.92
CA ARG A 45 37.50 -23.06 -23.36
C ARG A 45 38.98 -23.26 -23.65
N THR A 46 39.84 -22.48 -23.01
CA THR A 46 41.29 -22.48 -23.25
C THR A 46 42.05 -23.47 -22.36
N GLY A 47 41.42 -23.99 -21.31
CA GLY A 47 42.06 -24.84 -20.31
C GLY A 47 43.07 -24.10 -19.41
N GLN A 48 43.03 -22.76 -19.41
CA GLN A 48 43.93 -21.93 -18.61
C GLN A 48 43.39 -21.76 -17.18
N ALA A 49 44.29 -21.60 -16.21
CA ALA A 49 43.91 -21.33 -14.83
C ALA A 49 43.54 -19.85 -14.58
N ALA A 50 44.10 -18.92 -15.37
CA ALA A 50 43.83 -17.49 -15.30
C ALA A 50 44.11 -16.81 -16.64
N LEU A 51 43.38 -15.72 -16.94
CA LEU A 51 43.62 -14.88 -18.11
C LEU A 51 44.76 -13.90 -17.82
N SER A 52 45.57 -13.59 -18.84
CA SER A 52 46.60 -12.54 -18.74
C SER A 52 45.97 -11.20 -18.34
N GLY A 53 46.70 -10.38 -17.57
CA GLY A 53 46.26 -9.02 -17.21
C GLY A 53 46.05 -8.10 -18.42
N GLN A 54 46.64 -8.42 -19.57
CA GLN A 54 46.44 -7.69 -20.84
C GLN A 54 45.25 -8.21 -21.66
N HIS A 55 44.61 -9.31 -21.23
CA HIS A 55 43.45 -9.85 -21.93
C HIS A 55 42.30 -8.83 -21.89
N PRO A 56 41.57 -8.58 -23.00
CA PRO A 56 40.52 -7.56 -23.04
C PRO A 56 39.47 -7.67 -21.93
N LEU A 57 39.03 -8.92 -21.61
CA LEU A 57 38.09 -9.17 -20.51
C LEU A 57 38.67 -8.81 -19.14
N SER A 58 39.95 -9.11 -18.89
CA SER A 58 40.61 -8.78 -17.62
C SER A 58 40.83 -7.28 -17.47
N VAL A 59 41.23 -6.59 -18.56
CA VAL A 59 41.35 -5.12 -18.57
C VAL A 59 40.01 -4.45 -18.28
N ARG A 60 38.93 -4.95 -18.91
CA ARG A 60 37.58 -4.41 -18.70
C ARG A 60 37.06 -4.67 -17.29
N LYS A 61 37.28 -5.88 -16.74
CA LYS A 61 36.94 -6.19 -15.34
C LYS A 61 37.68 -5.26 -14.36
N ASN A 62 38.99 -5.09 -14.54
CA ASN A 62 39.78 -4.19 -13.68
C ASN A 62 39.28 -2.74 -13.79
N GLY A 63 38.96 -2.26 -15.00
CA GLY A 63 38.39 -0.92 -15.17
C GLY A 63 37.03 -0.70 -14.50
N LEU A 64 36.18 -1.73 -14.40
CA LEU A 64 34.93 -1.64 -13.62
C LEU A 64 35.17 -1.73 -12.11
N LEU A 65 36.11 -2.57 -11.67
CA LEU A 65 36.51 -2.65 -10.26
C LEU A 65 37.13 -1.33 -9.77
N ASP A 66 37.95 -0.67 -10.60
CA ASP A 66 38.50 0.65 -10.32
C ASP A 66 37.38 1.71 -10.18
N LYS A 67 36.34 1.63 -11.03
CA LYS A 67 35.14 2.47 -10.89
C LYS A 67 34.35 2.16 -9.62
N GLN A 68 34.39 0.92 -9.14
CA GLN A 68 33.72 0.51 -7.92
C GLN A 68 34.48 0.94 -6.66
N GLN A 69 35.82 0.92 -6.69
CA GLN A 69 36.69 1.07 -5.51
C GLN A 69 37.33 2.46 -5.32
N ASN A 70 37.57 3.25 -6.37
CA ASN A 70 38.29 4.53 -6.21
C ASN A 70 37.41 5.65 -5.60
N GLU A 71 37.91 6.20 -4.50
CA GLU A 71 37.19 6.96 -3.45
C GLU A 71 36.58 8.31 -3.86
N GLU A 72 36.77 8.79 -5.10
CA GLU A 72 36.23 10.08 -5.55
C GLU A 72 35.03 9.95 -6.51
N ASN A 73 34.75 8.77 -7.09
CA ASN A 73 33.67 8.59 -8.09
C ASN A 73 32.90 7.25 -8.01
N GLY A 74 33.05 6.49 -6.91
CA GLY A 74 32.46 5.15 -6.81
C GLY A 74 30.93 5.13 -6.69
N THR A 75 30.27 4.24 -7.43
CA THR A 75 28.81 4.06 -7.41
C THR A 75 28.26 3.66 -6.03
N ILE A 76 29.00 2.86 -5.26
CA ILE A 76 28.63 2.45 -3.89
C ILE A 76 28.67 3.64 -2.92
N LYS A 77 29.71 4.48 -3.03
CA LYS A 77 29.85 5.68 -2.20
C LYS A 77 28.72 6.66 -2.48
N GLU A 78 28.45 6.90 -3.76
CA GLU A 78 27.35 7.75 -4.21
C GLU A 78 25.99 7.23 -3.71
N LEU A 79 25.74 5.92 -3.80
CA LEU A 79 24.51 5.32 -3.26
C LEU A 79 24.38 5.51 -1.74
N ARG A 80 25.48 5.35 -0.99
CA ARG A 80 25.49 5.59 0.46
C ARG A 80 25.21 7.05 0.80
N GLU A 81 25.90 7.98 0.15
CA GLU A 81 25.71 9.42 0.35
C GLU A 81 24.30 9.87 -0.04
N ALA A 82 23.75 9.35 -1.14
CA ALA A 82 22.38 9.62 -1.54
C ALA A 82 21.36 9.08 -0.51
N ARG A 83 21.61 7.90 0.09
CA ARG A 83 20.78 7.35 1.16
C ARG A 83 20.83 8.21 2.43
N GLU A 84 22.02 8.68 2.80
CA GLU A 84 22.21 9.59 3.93
C GLU A 84 21.53 10.95 3.69
N ALA A 85 21.60 11.48 2.46
CA ALA A 85 20.91 12.71 2.07
C ALA A 85 19.39 12.56 2.19
N VAL A 86 18.81 11.44 1.72
CA VAL A 86 17.37 11.16 1.89
C VAL A 86 16.99 11.09 3.37
N ALA A 87 17.80 10.41 4.21
CA ALA A 87 17.53 10.33 5.64
C ALA A 87 17.60 11.70 6.33
N HIS A 88 18.59 12.53 5.96
CA HIS A 88 18.72 13.91 6.46
C HIS A 88 17.51 14.76 6.10
N GLU A 89 17.11 14.79 4.84
CA GLU A 89 15.97 15.59 4.36
C GLU A 89 14.64 15.10 4.92
N THR A 90 14.48 13.78 5.07
CA THR A 90 13.31 13.18 5.73
C THR A 90 13.23 13.63 7.18
N GLY A 91 14.36 13.68 7.90
CA GLY A 91 14.43 14.21 9.27
C GLY A 91 14.05 15.70 9.35
N ARG A 92 14.55 16.53 8.42
CA ARG A 92 14.18 17.95 8.31
C ARG A 92 12.68 18.13 8.06
N PHE A 93 12.13 17.37 7.12
CA PHE A 93 10.71 17.43 6.77
C PHE A 93 9.82 17.08 7.96
N HIS A 94 10.19 16.01 8.67
CA HIS A 94 9.47 15.54 9.85
C HIS A 94 9.59 16.43 11.08
N ALA A 95 10.56 17.33 11.12
CA ALA A 95 10.68 18.34 12.16
C ALA A 95 9.72 19.53 11.97
N LEU A 96 9.08 19.65 10.80
CA LEU A 96 8.16 20.76 10.50
C LEU A 96 6.83 20.68 11.24
N GLY A 97 6.35 19.49 11.60
CA GLY A 97 5.08 19.33 12.29
C GLY A 97 4.52 17.91 12.25
N ASN A 98 3.36 17.75 12.87
CA ASN A 98 2.60 16.50 12.83
C ASN A 98 1.87 16.33 11.48
N PRO A 99 1.45 15.11 11.09
CA PRO A 99 0.78 14.86 9.81
C PRO A 99 -0.41 15.79 9.53
N GLU A 100 -1.23 16.13 10.53
CA GLU A 100 -2.39 17.02 10.40
C GLU A 100 -2.01 18.47 10.05
N GLU A 101 -0.84 18.93 10.51
CA GLU A 101 -0.30 20.26 10.22
C GLU A 101 0.33 20.28 8.83
N LEU A 102 1.04 19.20 8.46
CA LEU A 102 1.69 19.09 7.15
C LEU A 102 0.66 19.08 6.01
N ILE A 103 -0.44 18.35 6.16
CA ILE A 103 -1.49 18.25 5.13
C ILE A 103 -2.15 19.61 4.84
N GLN A 104 -2.20 20.53 5.82
CA GLN A 104 -2.76 21.87 5.60
C GLN A 104 -1.96 22.73 4.62
N ASN A 105 -0.72 22.33 4.29
CA ASN A 105 0.11 23.00 3.29
C ASN A 105 -0.12 22.46 1.87
N LEU A 106 -0.96 21.43 1.70
CA LEU A 106 -1.29 20.86 0.39
C LEU A 106 -2.42 21.66 -0.27
N ASP A 107 -2.38 21.71 -1.61
CA ASP A 107 -3.45 22.30 -2.42
C ASP A 107 -4.70 21.41 -2.37
N ASP A 108 -5.81 21.97 -1.88
CA ASP A 108 -7.09 21.29 -1.73
C ASP A 108 -7.84 21.12 -3.06
N ALA A 109 -7.36 21.74 -4.14
CA ALA A 109 -7.84 21.50 -5.49
C ALA A 109 -7.38 20.14 -6.05
N LEU A 110 -6.35 19.52 -5.46
CA LEU A 110 -5.79 18.26 -5.94
C LEU A 110 -6.42 17.06 -5.22
N PRO A 111 -6.90 16.03 -5.94
CA PRO A 111 -7.46 14.84 -5.31
C PRO A 111 -6.36 14.01 -4.62
N ILE A 112 -6.70 13.44 -3.46
CA ILE A 112 -5.82 12.50 -2.75
C ILE A 112 -6.27 11.07 -3.08
N VAL A 113 -5.37 10.28 -3.68
CA VAL A 113 -5.61 8.85 -3.92
C VAL A 113 -5.22 8.06 -2.69
N LEU A 114 -6.19 7.37 -2.07
CA LEU A 114 -5.96 6.49 -0.93
C LEU A 114 -5.75 5.06 -1.39
N PHE A 115 -4.67 4.44 -0.92
CA PHE A 115 -4.37 3.04 -1.18
C PHE A 115 -4.74 2.17 0.03
N PRO A 116 -5.24 0.94 -0.21
CA PRO A 116 -5.63 0.04 0.87
C PRO A 116 -4.41 -0.48 1.64
N LEU A 117 -4.65 -0.81 2.91
CA LEU A 117 -3.67 -1.39 3.84
C LEU A 117 -4.25 -2.63 4.50
N LYS A 118 -3.39 -3.56 4.89
CA LYS A 118 -3.75 -4.70 5.76
C LYS A 118 -3.27 -4.41 7.18
N LEU A 119 -4.13 -4.63 8.15
CA LEU A 119 -3.85 -4.35 9.56
C LEU A 119 -3.81 -5.64 10.37
N GLN A 120 -2.89 -5.69 11.33
CA GLN A 120 -2.85 -6.69 12.38
C GLN A 120 -2.80 -5.98 13.72
N THR A 121 -3.77 -6.25 14.58
CA THR A 121 -3.85 -5.64 15.91
C THR A 121 -3.71 -6.70 17.00
N ARG A 122 -3.09 -6.33 18.12
CA ARG A 122 -2.95 -7.20 19.28
C ARG A 122 -2.96 -6.41 20.57
N PHE A 123 -3.82 -6.81 21.50
CA PHE A 123 -3.77 -6.34 22.88
C PHE A 123 -2.69 -7.10 23.65
N VAL A 124 -1.78 -6.37 24.29
CA VAL A 124 -0.65 -6.92 25.04
C VAL A 124 -0.70 -6.41 26.47
N LYS A 125 -0.67 -7.33 27.43
CA LYS A 125 -0.56 -7.03 28.86
C LYS A 125 0.79 -7.50 29.36
N THR A 126 1.66 -6.55 29.71
CA THR A 126 2.94 -6.85 30.35
C THR A 126 2.73 -6.80 31.86
N LYS A 127 2.71 -7.99 32.48
CA LYS A 127 2.63 -8.13 33.93
C LYS A 127 4.00 -7.94 34.55
N HIS A 128 4.12 -7.01 35.49
CA HIS A 128 5.35 -6.89 36.28
C HIS A 128 5.24 -7.79 37.51
N VAL A 129 6.02 -8.86 37.53
CA VAL A 129 6.08 -9.81 38.64
C VAL A 129 7.46 -9.73 39.28
N ALA A 130 7.51 -9.84 40.62
CA ALA A 130 8.76 -10.06 41.32
C ALA A 130 9.42 -11.36 40.81
N ARG A 131 10.69 -11.30 40.38
CA ARG A 131 11.44 -12.51 40.02
C ARG A 131 11.55 -13.42 41.23
N ASP A 132 11.48 -14.73 40.99
CA ASP A 132 11.71 -15.80 41.97
C ASP A 132 10.67 -15.92 43.11
N ILE A 133 9.48 -15.33 42.96
CA ILE A 133 8.36 -15.51 43.90
C ILE A 133 7.10 -15.93 43.13
N PRO A 134 6.51 -17.10 43.42
CA PRO A 134 5.24 -17.54 42.84
C PRO A 134 4.11 -16.52 43.05
N LEU A 135 3.28 -16.30 42.03
CA LEU A 135 2.18 -15.33 42.06
C LEU A 135 1.14 -15.59 43.15
N SER A 136 0.99 -16.85 43.58
CA SER A 136 0.16 -17.28 44.71
C SER A 136 0.71 -16.84 46.07
N LEU A 137 2.01 -16.55 46.12
CA LEU A 137 2.74 -16.10 47.30
C LEU A 137 3.02 -14.60 47.21
N VAL A 138 2.22 -13.81 46.49
CA VAL A 138 2.29 -12.34 46.53
C VAL A 138 0.89 -11.72 46.65
N GLU A 139 0.67 -10.82 47.62
CA GLU A 139 -0.59 -10.08 47.79
C GLU A 139 -0.42 -8.58 47.56
N ASP A 140 -1.45 -7.97 46.99
CA ASP A 140 -1.52 -6.55 46.64
C ASP A 140 -2.11 -5.75 47.81
N ALA A 141 -1.25 -5.05 48.56
CA ALA A 141 -1.67 -4.22 49.69
C ALA A 141 -2.67 -3.11 49.28
N GLY A 142 -2.72 -2.73 48.00
CA GLY A 142 -3.70 -1.78 47.47
C GLY A 142 -5.14 -2.31 47.38
N LYS A 143 -5.32 -3.63 47.42
CA LYS A 143 -6.63 -4.32 47.38
C LYS A 143 -7.17 -4.67 48.77
N TRP A 144 -6.44 -4.36 49.84
CA TRP A 144 -6.92 -4.58 51.20
C TRP A 144 -8.16 -3.72 51.50
N PRO A 145 -9.10 -4.21 52.34
CA PRO A 145 -10.31 -3.47 52.68
C PRO A 145 -9.99 -2.08 53.25
N ARG A 146 -10.63 -1.03 52.72
CA ARG A 146 -10.48 0.35 53.22
C ARG A 146 -11.57 0.69 54.22
N LEU A 147 -11.22 1.08 55.43
CA LEU A 147 -12.15 1.60 56.43
C LEU A 147 -12.28 3.12 56.27
N ASN A 148 -13.52 3.63 56.12
CA ASN A 148 -13.83 5.06 55.99
C ASN A 148 -13.03 5.79 54.90
N GLY A 149 -12.80 5.15 53.75
CA GLY A 149 -12.08 5.73 52.60
C GLY A 149 -10.57 5.88 52.81
N ARG A 150 -10.02 5.41 53.92
CA ARG A 150 -8.58 5.39 54.21
C ARG A 150 -8.05 3.96 54.11
N PRO A 151 -6.82 3.76 53.59
CA PRO A 151 -6.17 2.47 53.77
C PRO A 151 -6.11 2.16 55.27
N PRO A 152 -6.22 0.88 55.67
CA PRO A 152 -5.90 0.51 57.05
C PRO A 152 -4.44 0.95 57.28
N PHE A 153 -4.14 1.49 58.46
CA PHE A 153 -2.79 1.91 58.92
C PHE A 153 -2.24 3.32 58.58
N HIS A 154 -1.53 3.88 59.56
CA HIS A 154 -0.51 4.93 59.40
C HIS A 154 0.81 4.37 58.83
N MET A 155 0.79 3.84 57.60
CA MET A 155 1.96 3.19 56.96
C MET A 155 3.10 4.12 56.50
N LYS A 156 2.98 5.44 56.68
CA LYS A 156 3.99 6.45 56.23
C LYS A 156 5.39 6.24 56.79
N ASN A 157 5.51 5.58 57.94
CA ASN A 157 6.80 5.38 58.63
C ASN A 157 7.44 4.02 58.34
N LEU A 158 6.74 3.10 57.67
CA LEU A 158 7.18 1.71 57.41
C LEU A 158 7.45 1.44 55.92
N LEU A 159 6.80 2.18 55.02
CA LEU A 159 7.01 2.11 53.58
C LEU A 159 7.82 3.31 53.09
N PRO A 160 8.80 3.14 52.20
CA PRO A 160 9.54 4.26 51.64
C PRO A 160 8.66 5.02 50.63
N GLY A 161 7.99 6.09 51.08
CA GLY A 161 7.20 7.00 50.24
C GLY A 161 5.69 7.02 50.57
N ASN A 162 5.02 8.14 50.27
CA ASN A 162 3.63 8.42 50.67
C ASN A 162 2.55 7.65 49.87
N ASP A 163 2.89 7.09 48.71
CA ASP A 163 1.96 6.34 47.88
C ASP A 163 2.32 4.86 47.92
N ALA A 164 1.33 3.98 48.06
CA ALA A 164 1.51 2.55 48.30
C ALA A 164 1.44 1.71 47.01
N PRO A 165 2.57 1.40 46.37
CA PRO A 165 2.67 0.29 45.44
C PRO A 165 3.65 -0.73 46.03
N PHE A 166 3.24 -1.50 47.05
CA PHE A 166 4.09 -2.56 47.59
C PHE A 166 3.36 -3.90 47.57
N GLN A 167 4.07 -4.93 47.11
CA GLN A 167 3.70 -6.32 47.11
C GLN A 167 4.35 -7.01 48.31
N LEU A 168 3.55 -7.78 49.05
CA LEU A 168 4.01 -8.59 50.17
C LEU A 168 4.08 -10.04 49.73
N PRO A 169 5.15 -10.80 50.04
CA PRO A 169 5.13 -12.23 49.83
C PRO A 169 4.02 -12.86 50.70
N THR A 170 2.92 -13.32 50.11
CA THR A 170 1.84 -13.98 50.85
C THR A 170 2.31 -15.31 51.38
N LEU A 171 2.25 -15.43 52.70
CA LEU A 171 2.23 -16.71 53.39
C LEU A 171 0.77 -17.11 53.61
N GLU A 172 0.47 -18.41 53.51
CA GLU A 172 -0.74 -19.07 54.04
C GLU A 172 -1.19 -18.55 55.43
N LEU A 173 -0.26 -17.97 56.20
CA LEU A 173 -0.46 -17.32 57.50
C LEU A 173 -1.41 -16.10 57.47
N LEU A 174 -1.38 -15.27 56.42
CA LEU A 174 -2.18 -14.02 56.37
C LEU A 174 -3.66 -14.32 56.10
N GLN A 175 -3.96 -15.29 55.22
CA GLN A 175 -5.34 -15.63 54.85
C GLN A 175 -6.10 -16.33 55.99
N GLN A 176 -5.45 -17.22 56.74
CA GLN A 176 -6.07 -17.84 57.93
C GLN A 176 -6.37 -16.82 59.02
N GLN A 177 -5.48 -15.83 59.21
CA GLN A 177 -5.66 -14.80 60.23
C GLN A 177 -6.63 -13.69 59.79
N LEU A 178 -6.68 -13.32 58.52
CA LEU A 178 -7.61 -12.29 58.02
C LEU A 178 -9.09 -12.75 58.04
N ALA A 179 -9.35 -14.05 57.96
CA ALA A 179 -10.71 -14.60 58.00
C ALA A 179 -11.33 -14.62 59.42
N GLU A 180 -10.51 -14.52 60.47
CA GLU A 180 -10.96 -14.58 61.87
C GLU A 180 -11.03 -13.22 62.57
N PHE A 181 -10.50 -12.16 61.96
CA PHE A 181 -10.40 -10.84 62.59
C PHE A 181 -11.49 -9.87 62.13
N ASP A 182 -12.27 -9.39 63.09
CA ASP A 182 -13.01 -8.13 62.97
C ASP A 182 -11.95 -7.01 63.02
N PHE A 183 -11.71 -6.31 61.91
CA PHE A 183 -10.52 -5.44 61.73
C PHE A 183 -10.48 -4.28 62.75
N ASP A 184 -9.78 -4.47 63.87
CA ASP A 184 -9.28 -3.39 64.72
C ASP A 184 -7.85 -3.00 64.27
N ASP A 185 -7.63 -1.71 64.05
CA ASP A 185 -6.42 -1.13 63.41
C ASP A 185 -5.09 -1.56 64.09
N ARG A 186 -5.13 -1.91 65.38
CA ARG A 186 -3.94 -2.25 66.19
C ARG A 186 -3.36 -3.64 65.93
N GLU A 187 -4.19 -4.63 65.61
CA GLU A 187 -3.72 -6.02 65.49
C GLU A 187 -3.01 -6.25 64.14
N ALA A 188 -3.53 -5.64 63.09
CA ALA A 188 -2.86 -5.71 61.80
C ALA A 188 -1.60 -4.83 61.72
N GLU A 189 -1.49 -3.75 62.52
CA GLU A 189 -0.23 -3.00 62.68
C GLU A 189 0.88 -3.88 63.30
N LYS A 190 0.56 -4.68 64.32
CA LYS A 190 1.51 -5.63 64.94
C LYS A 190 1.99 -6.69 63.95
N LEU A 191 1.08 -7.20 63.11
CA LEU A 191 1.40 -8.21 62.10
C LEU A 191 2.38 -7.66 61.05
N VAL A 192 2.14 -6.44 60.55
CA VAL A 192 3.04 -5.77 59.60
C VAL A 192 4.41 -5.50 60.22
N GLN A 193 4.48 -4.99 61.45
CA GLN A 193 5.75 -4.78 62.16
C GLN A 193 6.53 -6.09 62.37
N LYS A 194 5.83 -7.20 62.63
CA LYS A 194 6.44 -8.53 62.75
C LYS A 194 7.05 -8.98 61.42
N LEU A 195 6.35 -8.82 60.30
CA LEU A 195 6.85 -9.16 58.97
C LEU A 195 8.12 -8.38 58.59
N VAL A 196 8.16 -7.09 58.94
CA VAL A 196 9.33 -6.22 58.75
C VAL A 196 10.51 -6.67 59.63
N ARG A 197 10.25 -7.04 60.90
CA ARG A 197 11.27 -7.58 61.80
C ARG A 197 11.83 -8.94 61.36
N ASP A 198 11.01 -9.78 60.75
CA ASP A 198 11.41 -11.10 60.23
C ASP A 198 12.21 -11.01 58.91
N GLY A 199 12.55 -9.80 58.45
CA GLY A 199 13.39 -9.57 57.27
C GLY A 199 12.68 -9.75 55.93
N ARG A 200 11.34 -9.83 55.91
CA ARG A 200 10.56 -9.91 54.66
C ARG A 200 10.46 -8.51 54.05
N GLN A 201 11.17 -8.30 52.94
CA GLN A 201 11.22 -7.01 52.26
C GLN A 201 9.90 -6.73 51.51
N PHE A 202 9.41 -5.50 51.62
CA PHE A 202 8.35 -5.00 50.75
C PHE A 202 8.89 -4.83 49.34
N ILE A 203 8.20 -5.40 48.36
CA ILE A 203 8.60 -5.32 46.96
C ILE A 203 7.84 -4.18 46.32
N ARG A 204 8.56 -3.20 45.76
CA ARG A 204 7.89 -2.12 45.02
C ARG A 204 7.15 -2.71 43.82
N ARG A 205 5.83 -2.55 43.79
CA ARG A 205 4.97 -2.91 42.69
C ARG A 205 5.22 -1.95 41.53
N HIS A 206 5.48 -2.53 40.37
CA HIS A 206 5.36 -1.82 39.10
C HIS A 206 3.96 -2.08 38.55
N PRO A 207 3.21 -1.06 38.11
CA PRO A 207 1.90 -1.27 37.52
C PRO A 207 2.01 -2.14 36.27
N ASP A 208 0.99 -2.96 36.02
CA ASP A 208 0.88 -3.69 34.76
C ASP A 208 0.83 -2.67 33.62
N LYS A 209 1.52 -2.95 32.51
CA LYS A 209 1.41 -2.15 31.29
C LYS A 209 0.40 -2.78 30.36
N TYR A 210 -0.50 -1.95 29.86
CA TYR A 210 -1.52 -2.32 28.88
C TYR A 210 -1.17 -1.61 27.58
N GLU A 211 -1.07 -2.38 26.49
CA GLU A 211 -0.64 -1.85 25.20
C GLU A 211 -1.54 -2.40 24.09
N LEU A 212 -1.83 -1.57 23.09
CA LEU A 212 -2.38 -1.98 21.82
C LEU A 212 -1.29 -1.88 20.76
N TRP A 213 -0.95 -3.02 20.18
CA TRP A 213 0.03 -3.12 19.11
C TRP A 213 -0.71 -3.11 17.78
N VAL A 214 -0.39 -2.15 16.92
CA VAL A 214 -0.97 -2.01 15.58
C VAL A 214 0.15 -2.17 14.57
N ARG A 215 0.02 -3.17 13.71
CA ARG A 215 0.96 -3.45 12.62
C ARG A 215 0.28 -3.24 11.29
N ILE A 216 1.01 -2.62 10.37
CA ILE A 216 0.52 -2.12 9.10
C ILE A 216 1.32 -2.80 8.00
N TYR A 217 0.61 -3.38 7.02
CA TYR A 217 1.22 -3.95 5.83
C TYR A 217 0.65 -3.25 4.60
N PRO A 218 1.49 -2.89 3.61
CA PRO A 218 0.99 -2.42 2.34
C PRO A 218 0.22 -3.53 1.63
N ASP A 219 -0.84 -3.15 0.92
CA ASP A 219 -1.55 -4.07 0.05
C ASP A 219 -0.78 -4.36 -1.25
N ASP A 220 -1.16 -5.39 -2.00
CA ASP A 220 -0.42 -5.90 -3.16
C ASP A 220 -0.28 -4.87 -4.30
N ILE A 221 -1.19 -3.88 -4.36
CA ILE A 221 -1.12 -2.75 -5.30
C ILE A 221 0.06 -1.81 -5.00
N LEU A 222 0.58 -1.79 -3.77
CA LEU A 222 1.74 -0.95 -3.40
C LEU A 222 3.08 -1.68 -3.59
N ILE A 223 3.06 -2.95 -4.03
CA ILE A 223 4.25 -3.79 -4.21
C ILE A 223 4.67 -3.80 -5.68
N GLN A 224 5.87 -3.27 -5.94
CA GLN A 224 6.50 -3.25 -7.25
C GLN A 224 7.56 -4.36 -7.36
N THR A 225 7.47 -5.15 -8.44
CA THR A 225 8.38 -6.28 -8.71
C THR A 225 8.82 -6.36 -10.16
N HIS A 226 8.28 -5.53 -11.06
CA HIS A 226 8.76 -5.48 -12.43
C HIS A 226 10.16 -4.87 -12.49
N GLU A 227 11.08 -5.57 -13.17
CA GLU A 227 12.44 -5.10 -13.47
C GLU A 227 12.51 -4.66 -14.93
N GLU A 228 12.88 -3.41 -15.19
CA GLU A 228 12.95 -2.86 -16.56
C GLU A 228 14.01 -3.56 -17.43
N ALA A 229 15.15 -3.90 -16.83
CA ALA A 229 16.26 -4.57 -17.50
C ALA A 229 15.83 -5.91 -18.12
N LEU A 230 16.29 -6.18 -19.34
CA LEU A 230 16.06 -7.44 -20.05
C LEU A 230 17.23 -8.39 -19.84
N THR A 231 16.96 -9.69 -19.90
CA THR A 231 18.01 -10.70 -20.05
C THR A 231 18.47 -10.79 -21.51
N PRO A 232 19.67 -11.31 -21.79
CA PRO A 232 20.11 -11.57 -23.17
C PRO A 232 19.16 -12.49 -23.95
N GLY A 233 18.53 -13.45 -23.26
CA GLY A 233 17.54 -14.36 -23.85
C GLY A 233 16.25 -13.64 -24.24
N GLU A 234 15.81 -12.69 -23.42
CA GLU A 234 14.64 -11.85 -23.70
C GLU A 234 14.87 -10.93 -24.90
N VAL A 235 16.05 -10.28 -24.99
CA VAL A 235 16.40 -9.45 -26.16
C VAL A 235 16.38 -10.28 -27.44
N ARG A 236 17.01 -11.46 -27.45
CA ARG A 236 17.00 -12.35 -28.62
C ARG A 236 15.59 -12.77 -29.02
N ALA A 237 14.75 -13.11 -28.05
CA ALA A 237 13.37 -13.51 -28.30
C ALA A 237 12.51 -12.37 -28.84
N GLY A 238 12.65 -11.17 -28.30
CA GLY A 238 11.96 -9.97 -28.79
C GLY A 238 12.40 -9.58 -30.20
N GLN A 239 13.70 -9.60 -30.47
CA GLN A 239 14.22 -9.37 -31.83
C GLN A 239 13.74 -10.45 -32.81
N ALA A 240 13.64 -11.72 -32.39
CA ALA A 240 13.07 -12.78 -33.22
C ALA A 240 11.59 -12.52 -33.53
N PHE A 241 10.79 -12.13 -32.53
CA PHE A 241 9.40 -11.71 -32.74
C PHE A 241 9.28 -10.63 -33.82
N TRP A 242 10.06 -9.55 -33.71
CA TRP A 242 10.03 -8.47 -34.68
C TRP A 242 10.52 -8.89 -36.07
N ARG A 243 11.57 -9.71 -36.17
CA ARG A 243 12.07 -10.23 -37.46
C ARG A 243 11.02 -11.08 -38.18
N GLU A 244 10.30 -11.93 -37.46
CA GLU A 244 9.25 -12.77 -38.04
C GLU A 244 8.03 -11.96 -38.49
N LEU A 245 7.68 -10.90 -37.74
CA LEU A 245 6.63 -9.96 -38.14
C LEU A 245 7.06 -9.08 -39.34
N TRP A 246 8.36 -8.85 -39.51
CA TRP A 246 8.91 -7.93 -40.50
C TRP A 246 8.77 -8.47 -41.92
N GLN A 247 7.79 -7.97 -42.67
CA GLN A 247 7.58 -8.31 -44.07
C GLN A 247 7.86 -7.09 -44.98
N PRO A 248 9.09 -6.97 -45.53
CA PRO A 248 9.49 -5.80 -46.31
C PRO A 248 8.51 -5.44 -47.43
N GLY A 249 8.20 -4.15 -47.56
CA GLY A 249 7.30 -3.64 -48.58
C GLY A 249 5.80 -3.82 -48.30
N LYS A 250 5.41 -4.61 -47.29
CA LYS A 250 4.03 -4.68 -46.81
C LYS A 250 3.80 -3.73 -45.65
N LYS A 251 2.56 -3.24 -45.50
CA LYS A 251 2.12 -2.49 -44.31
C LYS A 251 1.66 -3.47 -43.25
N GLU A 252 1.81 -3.15 -41.96
CA GLU A 252 1.33 -4.01 -40.87
C GLU A 252 -0.17 -4.29 -41.00
N LYS A 253 -0.97 -3.28 -41.36
CA LYS A 253 -2.42 -3.45 -41.54
C LYS A 253 -2.82 -4.39 -42.67
N ASP A 254 -1.92 -4.62 -43.63
CA ASP A 254 -2.14 -5.53 -44.75
C ASP A 254 -1.76 -6.99 -44.40
N LEU A 255 -1.08 -7.20 -43.26
CA LEU A 255 -0.81 -8.54 -42.74
C LEU A 255 -2.08 -9.16 -42.17
N SER A 256 -2.27 -10.46 -42.42
CA SER A 256 -3.35 -11.22 -41.81
C SER A 256 -3.16 -11.36 -40.30
N GLU A 257 -4.27 -11.54 -39.58
CA GLU A 257 -4.21 -11.73 -38.12
C GLU A 257 -3.35 -12.92 -37.71
N GLU A 258 -3.34 -14.01 -38.49
CA GLU A 258 -2.52 -15.18 -38.18
C GLU A 258 -1.02 -14.92 -38.39
N GLU A 259 -0.64 -14.13 -39.41
CA GLU A 259 0.76 -13.71 -39.62
C GLU A 259 1.29 -12.88 -38.45
N LYS A 260 0.42 -12.08 -37.80
CA LYS A 260 0.78 -11.32 -36.58
C LYS A 260 0.75 -12.19 -35.33
N LEU A 261 -0.25 -13.07 -35.21
CA LEU A 261 -0.45 -13.92 -34.03
C LEU A 261 0.60 -15.01 -33.89
N ALA A 262 1.09 -15.60 -34.98
CA ALA A 262 2.06 -16.69 -34.93
C ALA A 262 3.36 -16.32 -34.18
N PRO A 263 4.09 -15.25 -34.52
CA PRO A 263 5.27 -14.85 -33.77
C PRO A 263 4.94 -14.38 -32.35
N TRP A 264 3.79 -13.74 -32.15
CA TRP A 264 3.35 -13.31 -30.82
C TRP A 264 3.09 -14.48 -29.86
N ARG A 265 2.46 -15.57 -30.34
CA ARG A 265 2.24 -16.78 -29.54
C ARG A 265 3.55 -17.36 -29.02
N ILE A 266 4.60 -17.38 -29.84
CA ILE A 266 5.93 -17.89 -29.44
C ILE A 266 6.50 -17.05 -28.28
N LEU A 267 6.46 -15.72 -28.41
CA LEU A 267 6.99 -14.82 -27.38
C LEU A 267 6.18 -14.89 -26.09
N GLN A 268 4.84 -14.81 -26.18
CA GLN A 268 3.95 -14.86 -25.04
C GLN A 268 4.01 -16.20 -24.31
N SER A 269 4.12 -17.34 -25.01
CA SER A 269 4.27 -18.65 -24.38
C SER A 269 5.60 -18.82 -23.65
N SER A 270 6.65 -18.10 -24.07
CA SER A 270 7.99 -18.19 -23.46
C SER A 270 8.10 -17.39 -22.15
N TYR A 271 7.49 -16.19 -22.08
CA TYR A 271 7.68 -15.26 -20.96
C TYR A 271 6.41 -14.86 -20.20
N ARG A 272 5.24 -15.39 -20.59
CA ARG A 272 3.89 -14.91 -20.20
C ARG A 272 3.59 -13.51 -20.70
N ALA A 273 2.31 -13.19 -20.83
CA ALA A 273 1.87 -11.98 -21.51
C ALA A 273 2.42 -10.65 -20.93
N PRO A 274 2.38 -10.37 -19.60
CA PRO A 274 2.86 -9.09 -19.08
C PRO A 274 4.33 -8.80 -19.40
N ARG A 275 5.20 -9.81 -19.27
CA ARG A 275 6.63 -9.69 -19.57
C ARG A 275 6.89 -9.71 -21.07
N ALA A 276 6.17 -10.52 -21.84
CA ALA A 276 6.25 -10.53 -23.31
C ALA A 276 5.88 -9.17 -23.92
N LEU A 277 4.88 -8.47 -23.36
CA LEU A 277 4.53 -7.10 -23.77
C LEU A 277 5.69 -6.14 -23.54
N TRP A 278 6.35 -6.23 -22.38
CA TRP A 278 7.53 -5.41 -22.09
C TRP A 278 8.68 -5.72 -23.05
N ILE A 279 8.96 -7.00 -23.32
CA ILE A 279 10.00 -7.43 -24.25
C ILE A 279 9.73 -6.89 -25.66
N ALA A 280 8.51 -7.07 -26.17
CA ALA A 280 8.11 -6.57 -27.49
C ALA A 280 8.27 -5.03 -27.57
N ARG A 281 7.87 -4.31 -26.52
CA ARG A 281 8.03 -2.86 -26.43
C ARG A 281 9.49 -2.41 -26.46
N GLN A 282 10.34 -3.01 -25.62
CA GLN A 282 11.75 -2.63 -25.48
C GLN A 282 12.62 -3.05 -26.68
N THR A 283 12.23 -4.10 -27.40
CA THR A 283 12.97 -4.61 -28.57
C THR A 283 12.41 -4.11 -29.90
N ARG A 284 11.48 -3.14 -29.88
CA ARG A 284 10.91 -2.55 -31.10
C ARG A 284 12.03 -1.94 -31.96
N PRO A 285 12.11 -2.28 -33.26
CA PRO A 285 13.07 -1.65 -34.16
C PRO A 285 12.87 -0.13 -34.22
N GLY A 286 13.97 0.64 -34.18
CA GLY A 286 13.92 2.10 -34.24
C GLY A 286 13.36 2.63 -35.56
N ASN A 287 13.44 1.81 -36.63
CA ASN A 287 12.87 2.08 -37.94
C ASN A 287 11.47 1.47 -38.15
N TYR A 288 10.76 1.11 -37.08
CA TYR A 288 9.38 0.62 -37.18
C TYR A 288 8.45 1.74 -37.72
N PRO A 289 7.79 1.53 -38.87
CA PRO A 289 7.18 2.63 -39.61
C PRO A 289 5.74 2.95 -39.18
N GLY A 290 5.20 2.20 -38.21
CA GLY A 290 3.79 2.22 -37.82
C GLY A 290 2.90 1.41 -38.76
N GLU A 291 1.59 1.40 -38.49
CA GLU A 291 0.64 0.50 -39.16
C GLU A 291 0.40 0.83 -40.65
N ASP A 292 0.52 2.11 -41.01
CA ASP A 292 0.10 2.65 -42.31
C ASP A 292 1.19 2.66 -43.38
N ASN A 293 2.44 2.48 -42.96
CA ASN A 293 3.63 2.60 -43.80
C ASN A 293 4.25 1.21 -44.02
N PRO A 294 4.84 0.97 -45.21
CA PRO A 294 5.45 -0.32 -45.49
C PRO A 294 6.71 -0.54 -44.65
N PHE A 295 6.95 -1.78 -44.23
CA PHE A 295 8.19 -2.16 -43.55
C PHE A 295 9.41 -1.88 -44.44
N PRO A 296 10.47 -1.25 -43.90
CA PRO A 296 11.80 -1.17 -44.52
C PRO A 296 12.39 -2.55 -44.84
N GLU A 297 13.53 -2.60 -45.55
CA GLU A 297 14.17 -3.87 -45.93
C GLU A 297 14.54 -4.76 -44.75
N GLN A 298 15.02 -4.17 -43.65
CA GLN A 298 15.41 -4.91 -42.45
C GLN A 298 15.06 -4.13 -41.17
N PRO A 299 14.74 -4.81 -40.07
CA PRO A 299 14.55 -4.15 -38.78
C PRO A 299 15.90 -3.69 -38.20
N GLU A 300 15.95 -2.45 -37.75
CA GLU A 300 17.12 -1.86 -37.07
C GLU A 300 16.90 -1.88 -35.56
N PHE A 301 17.64 -2.76 -34.87
CA PHE A 301 17.56 -2.89 -33.41
C PHE A 301 18.62 -2.01 -32.73
N GLU A 302 18.19 -1.19 -31.79
CA GLU A 302 19.10 -0.33 -31.00
C GLU A 302 19.85 -1.13 -29.92
N GLN A 303 19.21 -2.12 -29.33
CA GLN A 303 19.75 -2.89 -28.21
C GLN A 303 20.49 -4.15 -28.69
N SER A 304 21.78 -4.27 -28.31
CA SER A 304 22.54 -5.52 -28.47
C SER A 304 22.08 -6.56 -27.45
N ALA A 305 22.07 -7.83 -27.86
CA ALA A 305 21.85 -8.97 -26.96
C ALA A 305 23.15 -9.44 -26.30
N ASP A 306 24.30 -8.85 -26.66
CA ASP A 306 25.58 -9.08 -26.01
C ASP A 306 25.67 -8.21 -24.74
N PRO A 307 25.77 -8.81 -23.54
CA PRO A 307 25.96 -8.07 -22.29
C PRO A 307 27.21 -7.19 -22.26
N LEU A 308 28.22 -7.52 -23.07
CA LEU A 308 29.42 -6.71 -23.19
C LEU A 308 29.18 -5.46 -24.04
N GLU A 309 28.12 -5.39 -24.83
CA GLU A 309 27.77 -4.21 -25.63
C GLU A 309 26.58 -3.45 -25.04
N ASN A 310 25.78 -4.12 -24.19
CA ASN A 310 24.59 -3.56 -23.58
C ASN A 310 24.70 -3.54 -22.03
N PRO A 311 24.95 -2.37 -21.43
CA PRO A 311 25.15 -2.22 -19.99
C PRO A 311 23.89 -2.38 -19.14
N ASP A 312 22.70 -2.34 -19.77
CA ASP A 312 21.40 -2.32 -19.09
C ASP A 312 20.74 -3.71 -19.04
N LEU A 313 21.48 -4.77 -19.41
CA LEU A 313 21.01 -6.14 -19.28
C LEU A 313 21.15 -6.66 -17.86
N LYS A 314 20.30 -7.63 -17.53
CA LYS A 314 20.37 -8.39 -16.28
C LYS A 314 20.71 -9.86 -16.51
N THR A 315 21.39 -10.46 -15.55
CA THR A 315 21.94 -11.82 -15.61
C THR A 315 20.84 -12.88 -15.56
N ASP A 316 19.87 -12.69 -14.66
CA ASP A 316 18.84 -13.67 -14.33
C ASP A 316 17.42 -13.10 -14.41
N ALA A 317 16.43 -13.99 -14.31
CA ALA A 317 15.02 -13.61 -14.34
C ALA A 317 14.62 -12.71 -13.15
N TRP A 318 15.32 -12.84 -12.01
CA TRP A 318 15.10 -12.09 -10.78
C TRP A 318 16.44 -11.62 -10.23
N THR A 319 16.62 -10.30 -10.18
CA THR A 319 17.88 -9.66 -9.75
C THR A 319 17.67 -8.55 -8.72
N GLN A 320 16.42 -8.15 -8.45
CA GLN A 320 16.10 -7.06 -7.53
C GLN A 320 15.03 -7.45 -6.51
N ALA A 321 15.12 -6.91 -5.31
CA ALA A 321 14.10 -7.08 -4.29
C ALA A 321 12.77 -6.40 -4.67
N PRO A 322 11.62 -6.89 -4.17
CA PRO A 322 10.36 -6.15 -4.21
C PRO A 322 10.45 -4.89 -3.34
N TYR A 323 9.95 -3.77 -3.85
CA TYR A 323 9.91 -2.51 -3.09
C TYR A 323 8.52 -1.86 -3.12
N SER A 324 8.27 -1.01 -2.12
CA SER A 324 7.22 0.00 -2.16
C SER A 324 7.84 1.39 -2.07
N TRP A 325 7.45 2.25 -3.02
CA TRP A 325 7.99 3.60 -3.18
C TRP A 325 6.97 4.70 -2.86
N LEU A 326 5.69 4.33 -2.73
CA LEU A 326 4.56 5.26 -2.65
C LEU A 326 3.94 5.33 -1.23
N LEU A 327 4.64 4.80 -0.22
CA LEU A 327 4.15 4.84 1.15
C LEU A 327 4.07 6.28 1.69
N PRO A 328 3.13 6.54 2.64
CA PRO A 328 3.03 7.83 3.29
C PRO A 328 4.27 8.13 4.13
N ASP A 329 4.44 9.40 4.52
CA ASP A 329 5.62 9.80 5.30
C ASP A 329 5.56 9.23 6.73
N ARG A 330 4.34 9.16 7.29
CA ARG A 330 4.00 8.51 8.55
C ARG A 330 2.58 7.97 8.53
N PHE A 331 2.34 6.96 9.37
CA PHE A 331 1.00 6.52 9.71
C PHE A 331 0.53 7.14 11.04
N THR A 332 -0.75 7.49 11.08
CA THR A 332 -1.49 7.88 12.30
C THR A 332 -2.57 6.84 12.54
N VAL A 333 -2.64 6.34 13.78
CA VAL A 333 -3.74 5.52 14.28
C VAL A 333 -4.67 6.41 15.09
N ARG A 334 -5.95 6.45 14.71
CA ARG A 334 -7.01 7.11 15.47
C ARG A 334 -7.91 6.08 16.12
N LEU A 335 -8.09 6.18 17.45
CA LEU A 335 -8.96 5.31 18.24
C LEU A 335 -10.27 6.02 18.63
N TYR A 336 -11.37 5.28 18.56
CA TYR A 336 -12.71 5.70 19.01
C TYR A 336 -13.25 4.67 20.01
N GLY A 337 -13.81 5.13 21.14
CA GLY A 337 -14.39 4.28 22.19
C GLY A 337 -15.22 5.08 23.18
N LYS A 338 -16.00 4.43 24.05
CA LYS A 338 -16.98 5.11 24.95
C LYS A 338 -16.35 6.06 25.98
N ASP A 339 -15.15 5.72 26.44
CA ASP A 339 -14.39 6.50 27.43
C ASP A 339 -13.38 7.46 26.80
N ILE A 340 -13.18 7.36 25.48
CA ILE A 340 -12.54 8.41 24.68
C ILE A 340 -13.68 9.36 24.30
N GLN A 341 -13.56 10.67 24.52
CA GLN A 341 -14.64 11.59 24.16
C GLN A 341 -15.05 11.45 22.69
N GLY A 342 -16.18 10.77 22.45
CA GLY A 342 -16.78 10.60 21.14
C GLY A 342 -17.17 9.17 20.81
N THR A 343 -18.47 8.91 20.75
CA THR A 343 -18.95 7.74 20.02
C THR A 343 -18.68 7.94 18.52
N PRO A 344 -18.45 6.87 17.75
CA PRO A 344 -18.02 6.93 16.35
C PRO A 344 -19.05 7.54 15.38
N GLU A 345 -20.23 7.92 15.86
CA GLU A 345 -21.38 8.43 15.10
C GLU A 345 -21.60 9.94 15.29
N ASP A 346 -20.94 10.56 16.27
CA ASP A 346 -21.05 11.99 16.55
C ASP A 346 -19.98 12.77 15.76
N GLU A 347 -20.39 13.76 14.96
CA GLU A 347 -19.48 14.57 14.13
C GLU A 347 -18.51 15.44 14.97
N SER A 348 -18.76 15.51 16.29
CA SER A 348 -17.94 16.20 17.30
C SER A 348 -16.95 15.29 18.05
N ALA A 349 -16.97 13.97 17.78
CA ALA A 349 -16.11 12.98 18.42
C ALA A 349 -14.62 13.20 18.09
N VAL A 350 -13.86 13.71 19.06
CA VAL A 350 -12.41 13.86 18.93
C VAL A 350 -11.76 12.52 19.28
N GLY A 351 -11.63 11.65 18.27
CA GLY A 351 -10.84 10.42 18.41
C GLY A 351 -9.41 10.73 18.86
N LYS A 352 -8.76 9.80 19.56
CA LYS A 352 -7.41 9.98 20.08
C LYS A 352 -6.38 9.51 19.05
N ASP A 353 -5.46 10.40 18.67
CA ASP A 353 -4.44 10.16 17.65
C ASP A 353 -3.13 9.67 18.23
N PHE A 354 -2.52 8.72 17.53
CA PHE A 354 -1.20 8.17 17.83
C PHE A 354 -0.37 8.11 16.56
N HIS A 355 0.77 8.78 16.55
CA HIS A 355 1.65 8.86 15.38
C HIS A 355 2.76 7.83 15.45
N GLY A 356 3.04 7.18 14.31
CA GLY A 356 4.15 6.25 14.17
C GLY A 356 5.49 6.95 13.93
N ASN A 357 6.54 6.14 13.79
CA ASN A 357 7.82 6.61 13.29
C ASN A 357 7.74 6.94 11.79
N PRO A 358 8.67 7.77 11.27
CA PRO A 358 8.88 7.93 9.83
C PRO A 358 8.90 6.59 9.09
N VAL A 359 8.14 6.49 8.01
CA VAL A 359 8.16 5.29 7.17
C VAL A 359 9.48 5.23 6.43
N GLN A 360 10.16 4.08 6.51
CA GLN A 360 11.37 3.85 5.75
C GLN A 360 11.10 3.93 4.24
N TRP A 361 11.90 4.71 3.52
CA TRP A 361 11.78 4.89 2.07
C TRP A 361 13.10 4.57 1.35
N PRO A 362 13.08 3.76 0.27
CA PRO A 362 12.01 2.83 -0.09
C PRO A 362 11.87 1.70 0.95
N LEU A 363 10.70 1.04 0.99
CA LEU A 363 10.47 -0.10 1.88
C LEU A 363 10.67 -1.42 1.10
N ALA A 364 11.63 -2.23 1.52
CA ALA A 364 11.86 -3.57 0.96
C ALA A 364 10.78 -4.55 1.46
N LEU A 365 10.24 -5.36 0.57
CA LEU A 365 9.12 -6.28 0.84
C LEU A 365 9.46 -7.75 0.57
N GLY A 366 10.67 -8.05 0.13
CA GLY A 366 11.13 -9.41 -0.10
C GLY A 366 12.64 -9.49 -0.20
N PHE A 367 13.13 -10.71 -0.41
CA PHE A 367 14.55 -11.00 -0.47
C PHE A 367 15.24 -10.23 -1.60
N ASN A 368 16.47 -9.81 -1.35
CA ASN A 368 17.35 -9.27 -2.37
C ASN A 368 18.26 -10.39 -2.89
N PRO A 369 18.10 -10.86 -4.14
CA PRO A 369 18.93 -11.94 -4.67
C PRO A 369 20.39 -11.54 -4.86
N ALA A 370 20.69 -10.23 -4.90
CA ALA A 370 22.05 -9.70 -5.00
C ALA A 370 22.75 -9.54 -3.64
N GLU A 371 22.09 -9.88 -2.53
CA GLU A 371 22.67 -9.79 -1.18
C GLU A 371 23.41 -11.08 -0.83
N GLU A 372 24.69 -10.97 -0.49
CA GLU A 372 25.56 -12.10 -0.11
C GLU A 372 25.40 -12.53 1.36
N ASP A 373 24.25 -12.26 2.00
CA ASP A 373 24.06 -12.57 3.42
C ASP A 373 23.95 -14.08 3.67
N THR A 374 25.11 -14.70 3.81
CA THR A 374 25.28 -16.13 4.11
C THR A 374 24.92 -16.52 5.54
N GLU A 375 24.63 -15.57 6.44
CA GLU A 375 24.23 -15.84 7.83
C GLU A 375 22.70 -15.82 8.01
N SER A 376 22.00 -15.01 7.21
CA SER A 376 20.54 -15.08 7.10
C SER A 376 20.08 -16.47 6.62
N MET A 377 18.86 -16.86 6.99
CA MET A 377 18.25 -18.16 6.62
C MET A 377 18.95 -19.42 7.17
N LYS A 378 20.00 -19.30 8.00
CA LYS A 378 20.51 -20.43 8.78
C LYS A 378 19.57 -20.72 9.95
N ASP A 379 19.15 -21.98 10.08
CA ASP A 379 18.38 -22.44 11.23
C ASP A 379 19.27 -22.44 12.48
N ARG A 380 18.98 -21.55 13.42
CA ARG A 380 19.61 -21.53 14.75
C ARG A 380 18.58 -21.95 15.80
N GLY A 381 18.27 -23.24 15.83
CA GLY A 381 17.41 -23.83 16.87
C GLY A 381 15.91 -23.56 16.69
N GLY A 382 15.42 -23.62 15.45
CA GLY A 382 14.01 -23.42 15.08
C GLY A 382 13.62 -21.98 14.78
N THR A 383 14.58 -21.03 14.84
CA THR A 383 14.35 -19.62 14.50
C THR A 383 15.16 -19.24 13.26
N LEU A 384 14.45 -18.94 12.17
CA LEU A 384 15.04 -18.47 10.93
C LEU A 384 15.33 -16.96 11.04
N SER A 385 16.61 -16.57 10.96
CA SER A 385 16.98 -15.15 10.94
C SER A 385 16.73 -14.58 9.55
N MET A 386 15.85 -13.58 9.45
CA MET A 386 15.59 -12.87 8.19
C MET A 386 16.68 -11.81 7.91
N PRO A 387 17.00 -11.52 6.63
CA PRO A 387 17.87 -10.42 6.23
C PRO A 387 17.40 -9.06 6.78
N ALA A 388 18.34 -8.16 7.02
CA ALA A 388 18.10 -6.91 7.74
C ALA A 388 16.94 -6.08 7.16
N ASP A 389 16.90 -5.94 5.84
CA ASP A 389 15.94 -5.11 5.11
C ASP A 389 14.50 -5.62 5.17
N ILE A 390 14.27 -6.90 5.51
CA ILE A 390 12.94 -7.50 5.60
C ILE A 390 12.59 -8.05 6.99
N ARG A 391 13.45 -7.84 8.00
CA ARG A 391 13.14 -8.23 9.40
C ARG A 391 11.85 -7.59 9.91
N TRP A 392 11.51 -6.40 9.43
CA TRP A 392 10.28 -5.69 9.76
C TRP A 392 9.01 -6.47 9.38
N ILE A 393 9.07 -7.47 8.48
CA ILE A 393 7.92 -8.30 8.09
C ILE A 393 7.52 -9.28 9.20
N THR A 394 8.48 -9.73 10.02
CA THR A 394 8.24 -10.72 11.08
C THR A 394 8.38 -10.14 12.48
N GLY A 395 9.42 -9.33 12.74
CA GLY A 395 9.66 -8.68 14.03
C GLY A 395 8.87 -7.38 14.22
N PHE A 396 8.23 -7.22 15.37
CA PHE A 396 7.41 -6.04 15.68
C PHE A 396 8.28 -4.80 15.95
N GLU A 397 9.38 -4.96 16.68
CA GLU A 397 10.31 -3.88 17.00
C GLU A 397 10.98 -3.32 15.73
N GLU A 398 11.30 -4.18 14.78
CA GLU A 398 11.84 -3.75 13.47
C GLU A 398 10.75 -3.10 12.61
N ALA A 399 9.49 -3.55 12.70
CA ALA A 399 8.36 -2.86 12.07
C ALA A 399 8.14 -1.46 12.65
N GLU A 400 8.29 -1.29 13.96
CA GLU A 400 8.19 0.01 14.62
C GLU A 400 9.30 0.96 14.15
N LYS A 401 10.55 0.48 14.05
CA LYS A 401 11.67 1.26 13.49
C LYS A 401 11.46 1.65 12.03
N ALA A 402 10.88 0.77 11.22
CA ALA A 402 10.57 1.02 9.81
C ALA A 402 9.33 1.91 9.61
N GLY A 403 8.64 2.34 10.68
CA GLY A 403 7.40 3.12 10.63
C GLY A 403 6.15 2.31 10.26
N MET A 404 6.25 0.98 10.24
CA MET A 404 5.18 0.05 9.85
C MET A 404 4.44 -0.57 11.04
N ALA A 405 4.76 -0.16 12.27
CA ALA A 405 4.02 -0.53 13.47
C ALA A 405 3.98 0.61 14.48
N ILE A 406 2.94 0.63 15.31
CA ILE A 406 2.73 1.60 16.39
C ILE A 406 2.36 0.83 17.66
N ARG A 407 3.08 1.13 18.74
CA ARG A 407 2.75 0.68 20.10
C ARG A 407 2.00 1.80 20.81
N ILE A 408 0.76 1.51 21.20
CA ILE A 408 -0.11 2.46 21.89
C ILE A 408 -0.21 2.05 23.34
N GLU A 409 0.31 2.86 24.26
CA GLU A 409 0.11 2.64 25.70
C GLU A 409 -1.33 2.99 26.10
N LEU A 410 -1.97 2.10 26.86
CA LEU A 410 -3.35 2.20 27.30
C LEU A 410 -3.44 2.35 28.81
N THR A 411 -4.42 3.11 29.27
CA THR A 411 -4.86 3.10 30.66
C THR A 411 -5.64 1.81 30.97
N GLU A 412 -5.71 1.43 32.24
CA GLU A 412 -6.51 0.27 32.65
C GLU A 412 -8.01 0.47 32.33
N GLN A 413 -8.49 1.71 32.39
CA GLN A 413 -9.86 2.05 31.98
C GLN A 413 -10.07 1.83 30.47
N GLU A 414 -9.21 2.38 29.61
CA GLU A 414 -9.28 2.17 28.15
C GLU A 414 -9.18 0.67 27.80
N TRP A 415 -8.35 -0.11 28.51
CA TRP A 415 -8.22 -1.55 28.31
C TRP A 415 -9.52 -2.31 28.62
N GLN A 416 -10.21 -1.96 29.72
CA GLN A 416 -11.45 -2.62 30.11
C GLN A 416 -12.64 -2.18 29.24
N ALA A 417 -12.67 -0.90 28.85
CA ALA A 417 -13.74 -0.34 28.02
C ALA A 417 -13.68 -0.84 26.57
N GLY A 418 -12.47 -1.08 26.04
CA GLY A 418 -12.26 -1.45 24.65
C GLY A 418 -12.49 -0.29 23.67
N PHE A 419 -12.39 -0.58 22.37
CA PHE A 419 -12.57 0.40 21.29
C PHE A 419 -13.64 -0.07 20.31
N GLU A 420 -14.41 0.89 19.81
CA GLU A 420 -15.47 0.64 18.83
C GLU A 420 -14.95 0.72 17.39
N ARG A 421 -13.94 1.57 17.15
CA ARG A 421 -13.33 1.74 15.83
C ARG A 421 -11.86 2.12 15.95
N LEU A 422 -11.06 1.56 15.05
CA LEU A 422 -9.67 1.93 14.82
C LEU A 422 -9.51 2.32 13.35
N VAL A 423 -8.94 3.50 13.10
CA VAL A 423 -8.67 4.00 11.76
C VAL A 423 -7.18 4.23 11.61
N VAL A 424 -6.58 3.69 10.55
CA VAL A 424 -5.17 3.94 10.21
C VAL A 424 -5.11 4.69 8.89
N LEU A 425 -4.49 5.85 8.92
CA LEU A 425 -4.32 6.71 7.75
C LEU A 425 -2.87 7.17 7.68
N GLY A 426 -2.39 7.45 6.48
CA GLY A 426 -1.13 8.12 6.25
C GLY A 426 -1.23 8.89 4.95
N VAL A 427 -0.55 10.04 4.90
CA VAL A 427 -0.47 10.88 3.70
C VAL A 427 1.00 11.11 3.39
N ARG A 428 1.33 11.13 2.10
CA ARG A 428 2.63 11.54 1.60
C ARG A 428 2.58 13.03 1.27
N ALA A 429 2.81 13.86 2.28
CA ALA A 429 2.88 15.32 2.12
C ALA A 429 4.26 15.78 1.60
N SER A 430 5.27 14.91 1.70
CA SER A 430 6.64 15.19 1.27
C SER A 430 6.86 15.22 -0.24
N SER A 431 5.83 14.93 -1.04
CA SER A 431 5.87 14.98 -2.50
C SER A 431 4.92 16.03 -3.02
N ASP A 432 5.37 16.79 -4.01
CA ASP A 432 4.51 17.70 -4.74
C ASP A 432 3.62 16.96 -5.75
N SER A 433 2.80 17.68 -6.50
CA SER A 433 1.92 17.10 -7.52
C SER A 433 2.69 16.43 -8.66
N THR A 434 3.86 16.94 -9.03
CA THR A 434 4.67 16.40 -10.12
C THR A 434 5.30 15.07 -9.73
N GLU A 435 5.98 15.02 -8.58
CA GLU A 435 6.57 13.78 -8.05
C GLU A 435 5.47 12.74 -7.78
N SER A 436 4.34 13.15 -7.19
CA SER A 436 3.24 12.23 -6.88
C SER A 436 2.62 11.63 -8.14
N THR A 437 2.43 12.43 -9.19
CA THR A 437 1.91 11.94 -10.48
C THR A 437 2.87 10.92 -11.09
N GLN A 438 4.16 11.26 -11.18
CA GLN A 438 5.18 10.35 -11.69
C GLN A 438 5.22 9.02 -10.92
N LEU A 439 5.17 9.07 -9.58
CA LEU A 439 5.18 7.86 -8.75
C LEU A 439 3.97 6.97 -8.97
N VAL A 440 2.78 7.55 -9.19
CA VAL A 440 1.55 6.82 -9.50
C VAL A 440 1.60 6.22 -10.91
N GLU A 441 2.14 6.95 -11.88
CA GLU A 441 2.37 6.46 -13.26
C GLU A 441 3.36 5.29 -13.29
N GLU A 442 4.47 5.40 -12.56
CA GLU A 442 5.44 4.34 -12.35
C GLU A 442 4.79 3.12 -11.67
N LEU A 443 3.90 3.34 -10.68
CA LEU A 443 3.16 2.27 -10.01
C LEU A 443 2.33 1.46 -10.99
N PHE A 444 1.50 2.12 -11.78
CA PHE A 444 0.63 1.43 -12.73
C PHE A 444 1.42 0.82 -13.90
N THR A 445 2.46 1.50 -14.39
CA THR A 445 3.37 0.94 -15.42
C THR A 445 4.07 -0.32 -14.90
N ASN A 446 4.51 -0.34 -13.63
CA ASN A 446 5.05 -1.55 -13.02
C ASN A 446 4.03 -2.69 -13.04
N HIS A 447 2.78 -2.41 -12.66
CA HIS A 447 1.72 -3.43 -12.63
C HIS A 447 1.36 -3.99 -14.01
N GLN A 448 1.51 -3.21 -15.08
CA GLN A 448 1.29 -3.68 -16.45
C GLN A 448 2.22 -4.82 -16.83
N HIS A 449 3.48 -4.74 -16.39
CA HIS A 449 4.54 -5.62 -16.83
C HIS A 449 5.06 -6.58 -15.74
N LYS A 450 4.61 -6.43 -14.48
CA LYS A 450 4.97 -7.35 -13.39
C LYS A 450 4.27 -8.70 -13.54
N ALA A 451 4.78 -9.69 -12.81
CA ALA A 451 4.15 -11.00 -12.72
C ALA A 451 2.69 -10.88 -12.23
N GLY A 452 1.75 -11.44 -13.00
CA GLY A 452 0.30 -11.34 -12.75
C GLY A 452 -0.40 -10.23 -13.54
N GLY A 453 0.35 -9.20 -13.97
CA GLY A 453 -0.10 -8.10 -14.81
C GLY A 453 -1.24 -7.26 -14.22
N MET A 454 -1.66 -6.27 -15.01
CA MET A 454 -2.79 -5.41 -14.72
C MET A 454 -3.79 -5.47 -15.88
N SER A 455 -5.08 -5.39 -15.59
CA SER A 455 -6.09 -5.20 -16.63
C SER A 455 -7.28 -4.42 -16.09
N PHE A 456 -8.01 -3.74 -16.97
CA PHE A 456 -9.37 -3.32 -16.63
C PHE A 456 -10.26 -4.57 -16.50
N LEU A 457 -11.28 -4.49 -15.66
CA LEU A 457 -12.24 -5.57 -15.44
C LEU A 457 -13.58 -5.18 -16.09
N PRO A 458 -13.96 -5.84 -17.20
CA PRO A 458 -15.27 -5.63 -17.79
C PRO A 458 -16.39 -5.92 -16.80
N GLN A 459 -17.48 -5.15 -16.89
CA GLN A 459 -18.61 -5.34 -16.00
C GLN A 459 -19.29 -6.70 -16.18
N GLY A 460 -19.74 -7.28 -15.07
CA GLY A 460 -20.30 -8.63 -15.06
C GLY A 460 -19.27 -9.76 -15.24
N THR A 461 -17.97 -9.48 -15.10
CA THR A 461 -16.93 -10.52 -15.09
C THR A 461 -17.27 -11.58 -14.01
N PRO A 462 -17.48 -12.85 -14.37
CA PRO A 462 -17.84 -13.89 -13.40
C PRO A 462 -16.76 -14.07 -12.34
N THR A 463 -17.09 -14.27 -11.07
CA THR A 463 -16.09 -14.48 -10.00
C THR A 463 -15.76 -15.96 -9.78
N ASN A 464 -16.59 -16.87 -10.28
CA ASN A 464 -16.46 -18.32 -10.10
C ASN A 464 -16.00 -19.03 -11.39
N ASN A 465 -15.18 -20.06 -11.22
CA ASN A 465 -14.87 -21.01 -12.29
C ASN A 465 -16.07 -21.92 -12.54
N THR A 466 -16.29 -22.28 -13.81
CA THR A 466 -17.14 -23.41 -14.17
C THR A 466 -16.26 -24.58 -14.62
N LYS A 467 -16.81 -25.80 -14.68
CA LYS A 467 -16.08 -26.97 -15.21
C LYS A 467 -15.57 -26.77 -16.65
N LYS A 468 -16.21 -25.90 -17.44
CA LYS A 468 -15.91 -25.67 -18.86
C LYS A 468 -15.09 -24.40 -19.11
N LYS A 469 -15.12 -23.41 -18.20
CA LYS A 469 -14.49 -22.10 -18.40
C LYS A 469 -13.93 -21.59 -17.07
N LYS A 470 -12.64 -21.30 -17.05
CA LYS A 470 -12.01 -20.55 -15.96
C LYS A 470 -12.49 -19.11 -16.01
N THR A 471 -12.66 -18.49 -14.84
CA THR A 471 -13.03 -17.09 -14.79
C THR A 471 -11.86 -16.20 -15.27
N PRO A 472 -12.14 -15.13 -16.05
CA PRO A 472 -11.18 -14.04 -16.30
C PRO A 472 -10.68 -13.33 -15.03
N PHE A 473 -11.31 -13.58 -13.89
CA PHE A 473 -10.96 -13.04 -12.57
C PHE A 473 -9.63 -13.59 -12.02
N GLN A 474 -9.30 -14.87 -12.27
CA GLN A 474 -8.19 -15.54 -11.56
C GLN A 474 -6.78 -15.25 -12.13
N GLY A 475 -6.67 -14.50 -13.23
CA GLY A 475 -5.39 -14.12 -13.79
C GLY A 475 -5.50 -13.31 -15.07
N PHE A 476 -4.35 -12.79 -15.52
CA PHE A 476 -4.21 -12.15 -16.82
C PHE A 476 -4.67 -13.12 -17.90
N ALA A 477 -5.67 -12.74 -18.70
CA ALA A 477 -6.22 -13.61 -19.73
C ALA A 477 -5.08 -14.06 -20.67
N GLU A 478 -4.90 -15.36 -20.91
CA GLU A 478 -3.92 -15.86 -21.90
C GLU A 478 -4.46 -15.75 -23.34
N ASP A 479 -5.32 -14.76 -23.59
CA ASP A 479 -5.88 -14.52 -24.90
C ASP A 479 -4.83 -13.78 -25.76
N PHE A 480 -4.16 -14.53 -26.64
CA PHE A 480 -3.14 -13.99 -27.53
C PHE A 480 -3.68 -12.86 -28.41
N ALA A 481 -4.94 -12.94 -28.86
CA ALA A 481 -5.54 -11.93 -29.74
C ALA A 481 -5.85 -10.64 -28.99
N LEU A 482 -6.23 -10.74 -27.71
CA LEU A 482 -6.45 -9.56 -26.86
C LEU A 482 -5.16 -8.75 -26.67
N HIS A 483 -4.00 -9.42 -26.55
CA HIS A 483 -2.73 -8.75 -26.21
C HIS A 483 -1.87 -8.38 -27.40
N LEU A 484 -2.14 -8.94 -28.58
CA LEU A 484 -1.36 -8.64 -29.78
C LEU A 484 -1.37 -7.13 -30.11
N PRO A 485 -2.52 -6.42 -30.13
CA PRO A 485 -2.52 -4.96 -30.33
C PRO A 485 -1.64 -4.21 -29.33
N LEU A 486 -1.61 -4.66 -28.07
CA LEU A 486 -0.78 -4.06 -27.01
C LEU A 486 0.72 -4.29 -27.27
N ALA A 487 1.10 -5.47 -27.76
CA ALA A 487 2.48 -5.79 -28.13
C ALA A 487 2.98 -4.92 -29.29
N LEU A 488 2.09 -4.64 -30.24
CA LEU A 488 2.31 -3.73 -31.37
C LEU A 488 2.25 -2.25 -30.94
N GLY A 489 1.88 -1.95 -29.69
CA GLY A 489 1.79 -0.61 -29.12
C GLY A 489 0.59 0.20 -29.62
N GLN A 490 -0.45 -0.48 -30.09
CA GLN A 490 -1.68 0.16 -30.55
C GLN A 490 -2.49 0.66 -29.35
N PRO A 491 -2.79 1.97 -29.26
CA PRO A 491 -3.54 2.51 -28.14
C PRO A 491 -4.98 1.99 -28.15
N GLN A 492 -5.44 1.48 -27.00
CA GLN A 492 -6.80 0.95 -26.85
C GLN A 492 -7.89 2.04 -26.85
N PHE A 493 -7.50 3.30 -26.65
CA PHE A 493 -8.40 4.45 -26.72
C PHE A 493 -7.69 5.72 -27.16
N GLY A 494 -8.45 6.60 -27.83
CA GLY A 494 -8.05 7.98 -28.11
C GLY A 494 -8.77 8.96 -27.17
N MET A 495 -8.21 10.17 -27.03
CA MET A 495 -8.79 11.21 -26.19
C MET A 495 -10.02 11.84 -26.86
N THR A 496 -11.10 11.98 -26.09
CA THR A 496 -12.32 12.69 -26.52
C THR A 496 -12.95 13.45 -25.37
N PHE A 497 -13.50 14.62 -25.64
CA PHE A 497 -14.20 15.41 -24.62
C PHE A 497 -15.64 14.92 -24.39
N ASN A 498 -16.28 14.30 -25.39
CA ASN A 498 -17.65 13.82 -25.28
C ASN A 498 -17.73 12.59 -24.34
N PRO A 499 -18.42 12.68 -23.18
CA PRO A 499 -18.57 11.57 -22.24
C PRO A 499 -19.14 10.29 -22.87
N PHE A 500 -20.02 10.43 -23.87
CA PHE A 500 -20.61 9.32 -24.62
C PHE A 500 -19.69 8.72 -25.70
N SER A 501 -18.48 9.23 -25.83
CA SER A 501 -17.43 8.67 -26.69
C SER A 501 -16.21 8.20 -25.90
N LYS A 502 -16.07 8.62 -24.63
CA LYS A 502 -14.96 8.25 -23.76
C LYS A 502 -14.95 6.73 -23.53
N LYS A 503 -13.74 6.18 -23.52
CA LYS A 503 -13.46 4.79 -23.13
C LYS A 503 -13.16 4.72 -21.65
N ASP A 504 -13.33 3.55 -21.07
CA ASP A 504 -13.17 3.34 -19.62
C ASP A 504 -11.75 3.70 -19.14
N GLY A 505 -10.72 3.42 -19.95
CA GLY A 505 -9.34 3.82 -19.68
C GLY A 505 -9.14 5.32 -19.57
N GLN A 506 -9.83 6.11 -20.40
CA GLN A 506 -9.76 7.57 -20.35
C GLN A 506 -10.38 8.11 -19.05
N TRP A 507 -11.53 7.56 -18.64
CA TRP A 507 -12.18 7.95 -17.37
C TRP A 507 -11.27 7.78 -16.17
N LEU A 508 -10.55 6.65 -16.09
CA LEU A 508 -9.62 6.42 -14.99
C LEU A 508 -8.37 7.32 -15.07
N SER A 509 -7.85 7.55 -16.28
CA SER A 509 -6.69 8.44 -16.51
C SER A 509 -6.99 9.86 -15.99
N GLU A 510 -8.13 10.41 -16.40
CA GLU A 510 -8.56 11.75 -16.01
C GLU A 510 -8.86 11.85 -14.50
N ALA A 511 -9.47 10.81 -13.92
CA ALA A 511 -9.79 10.81 -12.49
C ALA A 511 -8.55 10.75 -11.58
N LEU A 512 -7.49 10.07 -12.03
CA LEU A 512 -6.22 9.99 -11.29
C LEU A 512 -5.26 11.12 -11.64
N GLY A 513 -5.51 11.89 -12.71
CA GLY A 513 -4.62 12.96 -13.16
C GLY A 513 -3.31 12.46 -13.76
N VAL A 514 -3.31 11.28 -14.38
CA VAL A 514 -2.12 10.64 -14.98
C VAL A 514 -2.12 10.74 -16.51
N ASP A 515 -0.96 10.61 -17.14
CA ASP A 515 -0.83 10.53 -18.59
C ASP A 515 -1.71 9.37 -19.14
N PRO A 516 -2.65 9.63 -20.07
CA PRO A 516 -3.45 8.60 -20.72
C PRO A 516 -2.64 7.45 -21.31
N ALA A 517 -1.39 7.70 -21.73
CA ALA A 517 -0.46 6.69 -22.25
C ALA A 517 -0.24 5.53 -21.27
N VAL A 518 -0.36 5.78 -19.96
CA VAL A 518 -0.28 4.73 -18.92
C VAL A 518 -1.37 3.69 -19.17
N PHE A 519 -2.62 4.08 -19.37
CA PHE A 519 -3.72 3.12 -19.51
C PHE A 519 -4.03 2.71 -20.95
N GLN A 520 -3.49 3.41 -21.95
CA GLN A 520 -3.68 3.08 -23.37
C GLN A 520 -3.15 1.71 -23.77
N GLN A 521 -2.15 1.19 -23.04
CA GLN A 521 -1.52 -0.12 -23.30
C GLN A 521 -1.99 -1.21 -22.33
N VAL A 522 -3.16 -1.03 -21.71
CA VAL A 522 -3.72 -1.96 -20.74
C VAL A 522 -4.91 -2.70 -21.33
N ALA A 523 -4.91 -4.03 -21.18
CA ALA A 523 -6.00 -4.86 -21.65
C ALA A 523 -7.35 -4.38 -21.08
N TRP A 524 -8.36 -4.34 -21.96
CA TRP A 524 -9.73 -3.90 -21.68
C TRP A 524 -9.90 -2.40 -21.41
N SER A 525 -8.87 -1.55 -21.52
CA SER A 525 -9.05 -0.09 -21.29
C SER A 525 -9.87 0.60 -22.38
N GLY A 526 -9.97 0.00 -23.57
CA GLY A 526 -10.83 0.48 -24.68
C GLY A 526 -12.32 0.16 -24.56
N HIS A 527 -12.74 -0.44 -23.43
CA HIS A 527 -14.14 -0.76 -23.15
C HIS A 527 -15.02 0.47 -22.95
N THR A 528 -16.32 0.21 -22.93
CA THR A 528 -17.36 1.24 -22.91
C THR A 528 -18.42 1.00 -21.85
N ASP A 529 -18.08 0.30 -20.77
CA ASP A 529 -19.04 -0.09 -19.74
C ASP A 529 -19.66 1.14 -19.04
N ILE A 530 -18.86 2.19 -18.82
CA ILE A 530 -19.33 3.45 -18.23
C ILE A 530 -20.25 4.18 -19.21
N ARG A 531 -19.81 4.31 -20.47
CA ARG A 531 -20.60 4.95 -21.54
C ARG A 531 -21.96 4.28 -21.68
N GLU A 532 -22.01 2.95 -21.68
CA GLU A 532 -23.25 2.18 -21.80
C GLU A 532 -24.18 2.43 -20.62
N GLY A 533 -23.64 2.55 -19.40
CA GLY A 533 -24.40 2.95 -18.22
C GLY A 533 -25.04 4.33 -18.36
N LEU A 534 -24.25 5.33 -18.79
CA LEU A 534 -24.75 6.69 -19.02
C LEU A 534 -25.82 6.74 -20.11
N ALA A 535 -25.59 6.06 -21.24
CA ALA A 535 -26.55 6.00 -22.34
C ALA A 535 -27.88 5.34 -21.92
N MET A 536 -27.82 4.29 -21.09
CA MET A 536 -29.02 3.66 -20.55
C MET A 536 -29.79 4.60 -19.60
N ASN A 537 -29.09 5.33 -18.73
CA ASN A 537 -29.72 6.32 -17.86
C ASN A 537 -30.40 7.43 -18.66
N GLN A 538 -29.75 7.91 -19.72
CA GLN A 538 -30.31 8.89 -20.62
C GLN A 538 -31.59 8.38 -21.31
N LEU A 539 -31.58 7.13 -21.78
CA LEU A 539 -32.72 6.49 -22.44
C LEU A 539 -33.91 6.29 -21.50
N LEU A 540 -33.65 5.88 -20.25
CA LEU A 540 -34.70 5.54 -19.29
C LEU A 540 -35.27 6.74 -18.53
N TYR A 541 -34.57 7.88 -18.50
CA TYR A 541 -34.98 9.03 -17.70
C TYR A 541 -36.44 9.46 -17.92
N PRO A 542 -36.95 9.66 -19.16
CA PRO A 542 -38.31 10.15 -19.36
C PRO A 542 -39.38 9.22 -18.80
N ALA A 543 -39.15 7.90 -18.86
CA ALA A 543 -40.10 6.89 -18.41
C ALA A 543 -39.99 6.54 -16.92
N THR A 544 -38.92 6.98 -16.24
CA THR A 544 -38.64 6.63 -14.85
C THR A 544 -38.61 7.88 -13.98
N PHE A 545 -37.43 8.48 -13.81
CA PHE A 545 -37.21 9.57 -12.89
C PHE A 545 -37.86 10.86 -13.38
N GLY A 546 -37.78 11.17 -14.68
CA GLY A 546 -38.39 12.36 -15.28
C GLY A 546 -39.89 12.44 -15.02
N TYR A 547 -40.65 11.41 -15.43
CA TYR A 547 -42.10 11.33 -15.14
C TYR A 547 -42.41 11.46 -13.65
N TYR A 548 -41.65 10.78 -12.78
CA TYR A 548 -41.90 10.83 -11.35
C TYR A 548 -41.73 12.25 -10.78
N LEU A 549 -40.65 12.93 -11.16
CA LEU A 549 -40.33 14.28 -10.72
C LEU A 549 -41.38 15.29 -11.20
N GLU A 550 -41.75 15.21 -12.47
CA GLU A 550 -42.74 16.12 -13.08
C GLU A 550 -44.14 15.94 -12.48
N GLN A 551 -44.56 14.70 -12.21
CA GLN A 551 -45.94 14.43 -11.81
C GLN A 551 -46.17 14.40 -10.29
N PHE A 552 -45.21 13.88 -9.52
CA PHE A 552 -45.39 13.64 -8.08
C PHE A 552 -44.62 14.61 -7.19
N LEU A 553 -43.57 15.25 -7.70
CA LEU A 553 -42.77 16.22 -6.96
C LEU A 553 -43.06 17.67 -7.38
N PHE A 554 -44.06 17.91 -8.22
CA PHE A 554 -44.63 19.24 -8.43
C PHE A 554 -45.55 19.62 -7.25
N PRO A 555 -45.44 20.83 -6.65
CA PRO A 555 -44.58 21.97 -7.00
C PRO A 555 -43.26 22.04 -6.22
N LEU A 556 -42.86 21.01 -5.45
CA LEU A 556 -41.63 21.02 -4.65
C LEU A 556 -40.36 21.32 -5.47
N LEU A 557 -40.37 21.03 -6.77
CA LEU A 557 -39.26 21.27 -7.70
C LEU A 557 -39.53 22.41 -8.71
N SER A 558 -40.57 23.23 -8.52
CA SER A 558 -40.98 24.26 -9.50
C SER A 558 -39.90 25.33 -9.78
N ASP A 559 -38.96 25.51 -8.85
CA ASP A 559 -37.85 26.45 -8.95
C ASP A 559 -36.58 25.82 -9.58
N ILE A 560 -36.62 24.54 -9.95
CA ILE A 560 -35.51 23.80 -10.55
C ILE A 560 -35.70 23.75 -12.07
N ASN A 561 -34.66 24.11 -12.82
CA ASN A 561 -34.65 23.94 -14.27
C ASN A 561 -34.57 22.43 -14.60
N GLU A 562 -35.61 21.90 -15.26
CA GLU A 562 -35.71 20.50 -15.69
C GLU A 562 -34.51 20.06 -16.54
N GLU A 563 -33.96 20.95 -17.37
CA GLU A 563 -32.77 20.70 -18.20
C GLU A 563 -31.54 20.43 -17.33
N VAL A 564 -31.34 21.20 -16.26
CA VAL A 564 -30.22 21.03 -15.33
C VAL A 564 -30.32 19.70 -14.58
N LEU A 565 -31.54 19.29 -14.22
CA LEU A 565 -31.77 18.02 -13.54
C LEU A 565 -31.56 16.83 -14.47
N TYR A 566 -32.03 16.91 -15.71
CA TYR A 566 -31.78 15.93 -16.76
C TYR A 566 -30.28 15.78 -17.03
N ASP A 567 -29.57 16.89 -17.21
CA ASP A 567 -28.12 16.91 -17.44
C ASP A 567 -27.38 16.28 -16.26
N PHE A 568 -27.73 16.65 -15.03
CA PHE A 568 -27.12 16.06 -13.84
C PHE A 568 -27.33 14.54 -13.78
N PHE A 569 -28.57 14.08 -13.97
CA PHE A 569 -28.90 12.66 -13.92
C PHE A 569 -28.21 11.86 -15.02
N SER A 570 -28.25 12.36 -16.26
CA SER A 570 -27.72 11.65 -17.43
C SER A 570 -26.19 11.56 -17.46
N HIS A 571 -25.48 12.49 -16.80
CA HIS A 571 -24.01 12.54 -16.81
C HIS A 571 -23.35 12.06 -15.50
N TYR A 572 -24.00 12.20 -14.34
CA TYR A 572 -23.35 11.97 -13.05
C TYR A 572 -24.00 10.90 -12.18
N VAL A 573 -25.25 10.52 -12.45
CA VAL A 573 -25.91 9.42 -11.74
C VAL A 573 -25.64 8.13 -12.50
N SER A 574 -25.05 7.13 -11.84
CA SER A 574 -24.77 5.82 -12.43
C SER A 574 -24.89 4.72 -11.39
N ALA A 575 -25.70 3.69 -11.69
CA ALA A 575 -25.81 2.50 -10.85
C ALA A 575 -24.53 1.63 -10.85
N ARG A 576 -23.66 1.82 -11.84
CA ARG A 576 -22.39 1.08 -12.00
C ARG A 576 -21.17 1.88 -11.53
N GLY A 577 -21.36 3.13 -11.08
CA GLY A 577 -20.28 4.09 -10.88
C GLY A 577 -19.80 4.74 -12.18
N LEU A 578 -18.90 5.72 -12.06
CA LEU A 578 -18.28 6.45 -13.18
C LEU A 578 -16.79 6.12 -13.35
N LEU A 579 -16.25 5.25 -12.51
CA LEU A 579 -14.87 4.78 -12.59
C LEU A 579 -14.86 3.27 -12.78
N PRO A 580 -14.00 2.75 -13.67
CA PRO A 580 -13.95 1.33 -13.92
C PRO A 580 -13.19 0.60 -12.80
N ALA A 581 -13.47 -0.69 -12.66
CA ALA A 581 -12.65 -1.55 -11.81
C ALA A 581 -11.40 -2.01 -12.57
N ILE A 582 -10.30 -2.14 -11.85
CA ILE A 582 -9.06 -2.72 -12.34
C ILE A 582 -8.76 -4.01 -11.59
N ARG A 583 -7.87 -4.83 -12.14
CA ARG A 583 -7.24 -5.96 -11.45
C ARG A 583 -5.74 -5.76 -11.45
N VAL A 584 -5.11 -5.96 -10.31
CA VAL A 584 -3.66 -6.13 -10.19
C VAL A 584 -3.40 -7.54 -9.69
N GLY A 585 -2.70 -8.36 -10.48
CA GLY A 585 -2.47 -9.76 -10.14
C GLY A 585 -3.79 -10.52 -9.97
N LYS A 586 -4.14 -10.98 -8.77
CA LYS A 586 -5.42 -11.68 -8.54
C LYS A 586 -6.47 -10.81 -7.84
N GLN A 587 -6.12 -9.56 -7.53
CA GLN A 587 -6.93 -8.69 -6.69
C GLN A 587 -7.67 -7.65 -7.55
N PRO A 588 -9.01 -7.58 -7.46
CA PRO A 588 -9.77 -6.48 -8.03
C PRO A 588 -9.67 -5.24 -7.13
N TYR A 589 -9.62 -4.06 -7.74
CA TYR A 589 -9.73 -2.77 -7.06
C TYR A 589 -10.80 -1.94 -7.76
N GLY A 590 -11.71 -1.38 -6.95
CA GLY A 590 -12.65 -0.36 -7.38
C GLY A 590 -12.20 1.00 -6.86
N PHE A 591 -12.48 2.05 -7.63
CA PHE A 591 -12.21 3.42 -7.23
C PHE A 591 -13.50 4.07 -6.77
N LEU A 592 -13.50 4.61 -5.55
CA LEU A 592 -14.63 5.33 -4.97
C LEU A 592 -14.21 6.76 -4.67
N PRO A 593 -14.69 7.75 -5.43
CA PRO A 593 -14.51 9.16 -5.08
C PRO A 593 -15.23 9.44 -3.75
N ALA A 594 -14.53 10.02 -2.80
CA ALA A 594 -15.06 10.37 -1.49
C ALA A 594 -14.59 11.77 -1.09
N SER A 595 -15.42 12.49 -0.33
CA SER A 595 -15.11 13.81 0.18
C SER A 595 -15.78 14.06 1.52
N ALA A 596 -15.23 14.99 2.30
CA ALA A 596 -15.80 15.43 3.57
C ALA A 596 -16.92 16.45 3.33
N PHE A 597 -18.10 15.98 2.92
CA PHE A 597 -19.26 16.84 2.60
C PHE A 597 -19.66 17.81 3.72
N SER A 598 -19.38 17.48 4.98
CA SER A 598 -19.61 18.38 6.13
C SER A 598 -18.76 19.65 6.12
N ARG A 599 -17.61 19.62 5.45
CA ARG A 599 -16.67 20.74 5.27
C ARG A 599 -16.64 21.26 3.83
N TRP A 600 -17.52 20.75 2.96
CA TRP A 600 -17.51 21.11 1.55
C TRP A 600 -18.09 22.51 1.34
N GLU A 601 -17.28 23.39 0.77
CA GLU A 601 -17.68 24.74 0.40
C GLU A 601 -17.89 24.84 -1.12
N TYR A 602 -18.99 25.47 -1.53
CA TYR A 602 -19.28 25.70 -2.95
C TYR A 602 -18.75 27.08 -3.37
N PRO A 603 -18.02 27.18 -4.50
CA PRO A 603 -17.55 28.46 -5.00
C PRO A 603 -18.72 29.43 -5.29
N PRO A 604 -18.63 30.70 -4.86
CA PRO A 604 -19.78 31.62 -4.80
C PRO A 604 -20.32 32.15 -6.14
N ARG A 605 -19.83 31.71 -7.32
CA ARG A 605 -20.13 32.34 -8.62
C ARG A 605 -20.39 31.42 -9.83
N ASP A 606 -20.85 30.19 -9.61
CA ASP A 606 -21.26 29.32 -10.72
C ASP A 606 -22.76 28.95 -10.60
N LEU A 607 -23.54 29.16 -11.66
CA LEU A 607 -24.97 28.80 -11.68
C LEU A 607 -25.16 27.28 -11.49
N SER A 608 -24.22 26.47 -12.01
CA SER A 608 -24.19 25.02 -11.79
C SER A 608 -23.97 24.65 -10.32
N ASN A 609 -23.16 25.44 -9.59
CA ASN A 609 -22.93 25.26 -8.16
C ASN A 609 -24.17 25.52 -7.31
N ASN A 610 -25.10 26.40 -7.74
CA ASN A 610 -26.32 26.65 -6.98
C ASN A 610 -27.25 25.42 -6.96
N PHE A 611 -27.41 24.74 -8.10
CA PHE A 611 -28.17 23.48 -8.15
C PHE A 611 -27.51 22.41 -7.27
N LEU A 612 -26.21 22.15 -7.44
CA LEU A 612 -25.47 21.15 -6.66
C LEU A 612 -25.50 21.46 -5.15
N GLN A 613 -25.34 22.74 -4.77
CA GLN A 613 -25.43 23.18 -3.39
C GLN A 613 -26.82 22.91 -2.80
N ARG A 614 -27.90 23.23 -3.53
CA ARG A 614 -29.27 22.95 -3.08
C ARG A 614 -29.52 21.45 -2.96
N LEU A 615 -29.13 20.67 -3.97
CA LEU A 615 -29.26 19.21 -3.97
C LEU A 615 -28.55 18.60 -2.75
N HIS A 616 -27.31 19.00 -2.50
CA HIS A 616 -26.55 18.53 -1.35
C HIS A 616 -27.18 19.00 -0.02
N LYS A 617 -27.31 20.31 0.19
CA LYS A 617 -27.68 20.88 1.50
C LYS A 617 -29.14 20.65 1.89
N ASN A 618 -30.06 20.61 0.92
CA ASN A 618 -31.50 20.55 1.20
C ASN A 618 -32.10 19.16 0.98
N VAL A 619 -31.48 18.30 0.17
CA VAL A 619 -32.03 16.98 -0.17
C VAL A 619 -31.14 15.86 0.36
N LEU A 620 -29.91 15.74 -0.16
CA LEU A 620 -29.03 14.61 0.16
C LEU A 620 -28.64 14.58 1.64
N LYS A 621 -28.38 15.75 2.26
CA LYS A 621 -28.09 15.83 3.70
C LYS A 621 -29.26 15.31 4.55
N ASN A 622 -30.50 15.68 4.21
CA ASN A 622 -31.69 15.23 4.91
C ASN A 622 -31.93 13.72 4.71
N LEU A 623 -31.72 13.22 3.48
CA LEU A 623 -31.79 11.78 3.20
C LEU A 623 -30.70 10.99 3.93
N LEU A 624 -29.50 11.57 4.08
CA LEU A 624 -28.40 10.95 4.81
C LEU A 624 -28.75 10.74 6.29
N GLU A 625 -29.47 11.65 6.94
CA GLU A 625 -29.94 11.46 8.33
C GLU A 625 -30.90 10.26 8.43
N HIS A 626 -31.82 10.13 7.48
CA HIS A 626 -32.72 8.99 7.39
C HIS A 626 -31.94 7.70 7.15
N TRP A 627 -30.97 7.74 6.24
CA TRP A 627 -30.11 6.61 5.92
C TRP A 627 -29.26 6.18 7.13
N LYS A 628 -28.61 7.11 7.83
CA LYS A 628 -27.86 6.83 9.07
C LYS A 628 -28.73 6.07 10.08
N ARG A 629 -29.95 6.57 10.36
CA ARG A 629 -30.90 5.91 11.27
C ARG A 629 -31.34 4.52 10.80
N LEU A 630 -31.50 4.31 9.48
CA LEU A 630 -31.85 3.00 8.92
C LEU A 630 -30.66 2.04 8.93
N SER A 631 -29.46 2.54 8.64
CA SER A 631 -28.22 1.74 8.60
C SER A 631 -27.88 1.12 9.96
N GLN A 632 -28.24 1.80 11.06
CA GLN A 632 -28.12 1.26 12.42
C GLN A 632 -29.03 0.04 12.68
N LYS A 633 -30.08 -0.15 11.87
CA LYS A 633 -30.98 -1.30 11.97
C LYS A 633 -30.54 -2.49 11.12
N VAL A 634 -29.51 -2.31 10.28
CA VAL A 634 -28.96 -3.40 9.46
C VAL A 634 -28.12 -4.29 10.35
N ASN A 635 -28.31 -5.61 10.25
CA ASN A 635 -27.52 -6.58 10.99
C ASN A 635 -26.03 -6.42 10.65
N GLN A 636 -25.16 -6.45 11.66
CA GLN A 636 -23.72 -6.34 11.49
C GLN A 636 -23.01 -7.58 12.05
N VAL A 637 -21.86 -7.95 11.48
CA VAL A 637 -21.09 -9.11 11.96
C VAL A 637 -20.72 -8.98 13.44
N GLY A 638 -20.44 -7.76 13.92
CA GLY A 638 -20.14 -7.49 15.33
C GLY A 638 -21.32 -7.66 16.29
N THR A 639 -22.57 -7.63 15.78
CA THR A 639 -23.77 -7.91 16.58
C THR A 639 -24.08 -9.41 16.71
N LEU A 640 -23.29 -10.26 16.05
CA LEU A 640 -23.39 -11.72 16.12
C LEU A 640 -22.56 -12.25 17.29
N GLU A 641 -22.92 -11.90 18.53
CA GLU A 641 -22.29 -12.56 19.68
C GLU A 641 -22.66 -14.06 19.69
N SER A 642 -21.62 -14.91 19.68
CA SER A 642 -21.65 -16.36 20.00
C SER A 642 -22.88 -17.17 19.53
N ALA A 643 -23.33 -16.99 18.29
CA ALA A 643 -24.49 -17.73 17.79
C ALA A 643 -24.07 -19.07 17.16
N GLU A 644 -24.70 -20.18 17.58
CA GLU A 644 -24.60 -21.51 16.95
C GLU A 644 -24.91 -21.50 15.44
N ASN A 645 -25.54 -20.43 14.93
CA ASN A 645 -25.93 -20.22 13.52
C ASN A 645 -25.22 -19.02 12.85
N PHE A 646 -23.91 -18.83 13.09
CA PHE A 646 -23.13 -17.76 12.42
C PHE A 646 -23.32 -17.76 10.90
N ALA A 647 -23.34 -18.94 10.27
CA ALA A 647 -23.49 -19.07 8.81
C ALA A 647 -24.83 -18.53 8.30
N GLU A 648 -25.95 -18.84 8.96
CA GLU A 648 -27.29 -18.38 8.57
C GLU A 648 -27.42 -16.85 8.70
N LYS A 649 -26.99 -16.30 9.83
CA LYS A 649 -27.03 -14.84 10.05
C LYS A 649 -26.04 -14.08 9.17
N PHE A 650 -24.91 -14.70 8.83
CA PHE A 650 -23.97 -14.15 7.87
C PHE A 650 -24.59 -14.11 6.46
N MET A 651 -25.32 -15.16 6.06
CA MET A 651 -26.06 -15.21 4.79
C MET A 651 -27.15 -14.12 4.73
N ASP A 652 -27.91 -13.91 5.81
CA ASP A 652 -28.84 -12.77 5.92
C ASP A 652 -28.15 -11.42 5.74
N ILE A 653 -26.94 -11.24 6.28
CA ILE A 653 -26.15 -10.01 6.14
C ILE A 653 -25.70 -9.79 4.70
N VAL A 654 -25.27 -10.84 3.98
CA VAL A 654 -24.89 -10.73 2.56
C VAL A 654 -26.09 -10.80 1.61
N GLY A 655 -27.30 -10.92 2.13
CA GLY A 655 -28.55 -10.94 1.37
C GLY A 655 -28.73 -12.20 0.51
N LEU A 656 -28.27 -13.35 0.99
CA LEU A 656 -28.28 -14.63 0.27
C LEU A 656 -29.08 -15.73 0.96
#